data_AF-A0A9P1EV04-F1
#
_entry.id   AF-A0A9P1EV04-F1
#
_cell.length_a   1.000
_cell.length_b   1.000
_cell.length_c   1.000
_cell.angle_alpha   90.00
_cell.angle_beta   90.00
_cell.angle_gamma   90.00
#
_symmetry.space_group_name_H-M   'P 1'
#
loop_
_entity.id
_entity.type
_entity.pdbx_description
1 polymer ?
#
loop_
_entity_poly.entity_id
_entity_poly.type
_entity_poly.pdbx_seq_one_letter_code
_entity_poly.pdbx_strand_id
1 'polypeptide(L)'
;MPRLALRQYSYYYRVNGETAEQLLRQYGLEGDFLVRYSESNTQNFSISVKVAEDKILHIKVTKFDNDMLSIFEDQRTTPNEFNSITELVEFYMEFPEKLREKNGVFLELKRPVPIPYQVESCAEEQRRTQLYRWWHGNLPASSANKLLQSEKNNTYLVRASQHIPGALVISTKTDGNVVHLTIYQDPYTGKFNIDGDRTKFQNAWLLIDSYAKNPIVEKGGISRVVYLENPLFNTFVEADLLVDRYEILRRPLNARESTEKTGISEEFDRLTQEALPAEQYLSKREGRRAINIEKNRYKNIVPFDHTRVILNDQPNQPGSDYINASYVRFENSQRTKNVTFACEKSFIATQGCLENTIEDFWRMVWQENSRVIVMPTMENERKEKCARYWPREMEKLQHYGPISVTLTMEKTMQRAVSDEVKDELEQEKANRLAKGLVPEQELNGDGVSYTLRTFLIRKGRETREVRQLQYLTWPDHGCPVHPYAVINFLEDVDKDYEYFDKQAAASAHPQGPIVVHCSAGIGRTGTILVLDALLSQIEKMGPLCPVDVYKMTEQQYQFIYKALAFYLKTKNKLPVKSFVDADAEAFDYPRRVRAPGPSRPSSARQVTSRPSSSASTRTSHSRPRTCPQVDPILERDGLSTSLKAKTLKK
;
A
#
# COMPACT_ATOMS: atom_id res chain seq x y z
N MET A 1 -8.57 -12.93 20.13
CA MET A 1 -7.90 -12.23 19.01
C MET A 1 -7.36 -13.29 18.06
N PRO A 2 -7.75 -13.33 16.77
CA PRO A 2 -7.05 -14.19 15.81
C PRO A 2 -5.57 -13.79 15.80
N ARG A 3 -4.66 -14.78 15.90
CA ARG A 3 -3.21 -14.60 15.94
C ARG A 3 -2.76 -13.97 14.62
N LEU A 4 -2.63 -12.64 14.60
CA LEU A 4 -2.13 -11.88 13.47
C LEU A 4 -0.62 -12.15 13.38
N ALA A 5 -0.22 -13.15 12.59
CA ALA A 5 1.17 -13.40 12.22
C ALA A 5 1.65 -12.29 11.28
N LEU A 6 1.81 -11.07 11.81
CA LEU A 6 2.62 -10.06 11.15
C LEU A 6 4.07 -10.45 11.36
N ARG A 7 4.79 -10.77 10.28
CA ARG A 7 6.25 -10.87 10.30
C ARG A 7 6.85 -9.47 10.43
N GLN A 8 6.62 -8.81 11.57
CA GLN A 8 7.21 -7.52 11.90
C GLN A 8 8.71 -7.76 12.10
N TYR A 9 9.56 -7.17 11.26
CA TYR A 9 11.03 -7.36 11.26
C TYR A 9 11.76 -6.31 12.11
N SER A 10 11.01 -5.41 12.74
CA SER A 10 11.51 -4.26 13.47
C SER A 10 11.64 -4.55 14.97
N TYR A 11 12.22 -5.70 15.32
CA TYR A 11 12.48 -6.09 16.71
C TYR A 11 13.96 -6.13 17.08
N TYR A 12 14.88 -6.10 16.12
CA TYR A 12 16.31 -6.15 16.44
C TYR A 12 16.85 -4.75 16.77
N TYR A 13 17.45 -4.59 17.95
CA TYR A 13 18.08 -3.35 18.40
C TYR A 13 19.49 -3.59 18.94
N ARG A 14 20.41 -2.67 18.63
CA ARG A 14 21.79 -2.69 19.13
C ARG A 14 21.89 -2.06 20.52
N VAL A 15 21.29 -2.73 21.49
CA VAL A 15 21.22 -2.27 22.89
C VAL A 15 21.66 -3.37 23.84
N ASN A 16 22.16 -2.99 25.01
CA ASN A 16 22.45 -3.93 26.10
C ASN A 16 21.16 -4.30 26.87
N GLY A 17 21.26 -5.15 27.90
CA GLY A 17 20.10 -5.56 28.69
C GLY A 17 19.42 -4.41 29.42
N GLU A 18 20.20 -3.54 30.04
CA GLU A 18 19.71 -2.39 30.80
C GLU A 18 18.91 -1.41 29.92
N THR A 19 19.47 -1.01 28.78
CA THR A 19 18.78 -0.16 27.81
C THR A 19 17.55 -0.86 27.23
N ALA A 20 17.61 -2.17 26.98
CA ALA A 20 16.43 -2.92 26.54
C ALA A 20 15.31 -2.89 27.59
N GLU A 21 15.64 -3.00 28.88
CA GLU A 21 14.67 -2.88 29.96
C GLU A 21 14.04 -1.49 29.98
N GLN A 22 14.85 -0.43 29.93
CA GLN A 22 14.37 0.95 29.87
C GLN A 22 13.37 1.15 28.72
N LEU A 23 13.75 0.73 27.50
CA LEU A 23 12.94 0.90 26.30
C LEU A 23 11.61 0.13 26.41
N LEU A 24 11.63 -1.09 26.93
CA LEU A 24 10.41 -1.88 27.14
C LEU A 24 9.52 -1.29 28.27
N ARG A 25 10.11 -0.77 29.35
CA ARG A 25 9.33 -0.07 30.40
C ARG A 25 8.63 1.15 29.81
N GLN A 26 9.36 1.95 29.04
CA GLN A 26 8.90 3.23 28.52
C GLN A 26 7.91 3.10 27.35
N TYR A 27 8.15 2.18 26.41
CA TYR A 27 7.40 2.09 25.14
C TYR A 27 6.62 0.78 24.96
N GLY A 28 6.92 -0.26 25.74
CA GLY A 28 6.33 -1.58 25.59
C GLY A 28 5.06 -1.78 26.41
N LEU A 29 4.13 -2.56 25.86
CA LEU A 29 3.02 -3.19 26.57
C LEU A 29 3.37 -4.64 26.97
N GLU A 30 2.52 -5.26 27.79
CA GLU A 30 2.70 -6.67 28.15
C GLU A 30 2.64 -7.58 26.90
N GLY A 31 3.69 -8.37 26.71
CA GLY A 31 3.94 -9.22 25.55
C GLY A 31 4.77 -8.55 24.45
N ASP A 32 5.05 -7.24 24.57
CA ASP A 32 5.95 -6.57 23.64
C ASP A 32 7.40 -7.01 23.90
N PHE A 33 8.17 -7.18 22.82
CA PHE A 33 9.53 -7.70 22.90
C PHE A 33 10.50 -7.00 21.95
N LEU A 34 11.78 -7.16 22.23
CA LEU A 34 12.88 -6.85 21.31
C LEU A 34 13.96 -7.93 21.34
N VAL A 35 14.77 -7.98 20.30
CA VAL A 35 15.91 -8.87 20.13
C VAL A 35 17.19 -8.04 20.15
N ARG A 36 18.20 -8.54 20.86
CA ARG A 36 19.53 -7.94 20.97
C ARG A 36 20.61 -9.02 20.97
N TYR A 37 21.87 -8.62 20.84
CA TYR A 37 22.98 -9.52 21.12
C TYR A 37 23.03 -9.85 22.62
N SER A 38 23.49 -11.06 22.93
CA SER A 38 23.77 -11.44 24.31
C SER A 38 25.07 -10.78 24.79
N GLU A 39 25.03 -10.19 25.98
CA GLU A 39 26.21 -9.63 26.63
C GLU A 39 27.18 -10.72 27.12
N SER A 40 26.64 -11.90 27.43
CA SER A 40 27.43 -13.04 27.93
C SER A 40 28.23 -13.75 26.83
N ASN A 41 27.70 -13.76 25.60
CA ASN A 41 28.36 -14.32 24.43
C ASN A 41 27.85 -13.58 23.19
N THR A 42 28.73 -12.84 22.52
CA THR A 42 28.38 -11.99 21.38
C THR A 42 27.95 -12.78 20.13
N GLN A 43 28.15 -14.10 20.10
CA GLN A 43 27.62 -14.98 19.06
C GLN A 43 26.16 -15.42 19.33
N ASN A 44 25.68 -15.22 20.56
CA ASN A 44 24.31 -15.54 20.98
C ASN A 44 23.41 -14.31 20.95
N PHE A 45 22.10 -14.55 21.03
CA PHE A 45 21.09 -13.49 21.10
C PHE A 45 20.35 -13.52 22.44
N SER A 46 19.59 -12.46 22.69
CA SER A 46 18.66 -12.40 23.81
C SER A 46 17.37 -11.73 23.35
N ILE A 47 16.23 -12.35 23.67
CA ILE A 47 14.91 -11.77 23.48
C ILE A 47 14.49 -11.15 24.81
N SER A 48 14.42 -9.82 24.86
CA SER A 48 13.89 -9.10 26.01
C SER A 48 12.38 -8.94 25.83
N VAL A 49 11.57 -9.40 26.78
CA VAL A 49 10.09 -9.34 26.71
C VAL A 49 9.53 -8.73 27.99
N LYS A 50 8.56 -7.80 27.84
CA LYS A 50 7.81 -7.25 28.97
C LYS A 50 6.67 -8.20 29.32
N VAL A 51 6.70 -8.76 30.53
CA VAL A 51 5.72 -9.78 30.96
C VAL A 51 4.74 -9.27 32.01
N ALA A 52 5.05 -8.13 32.64
CA ALA A 52 4.15 -7.34 33.46
C ALA A 52 4.63 -5.88 33.47
N GLU A 53 3.90 -4.97 34.11
CA GLU A 53 4.24 -3.54 34.18
C GLU A 53 5.69 -3.31 34.64
N ASP A 54 6.11 -3.99 35.69
CA ASP A 54 7.47 -3.87 36.25
C ASP A 54 8.39 -5.06 36.02
N LYS A 55 7.94 -6.09 35.28
CA LYS A 55 8.70 -7.33 35.07
C LYS A 55 9.09 -7.49 33.60
N ILE A 56 10.40 -7.55 33.37
CA ILE A 56 11.01 -7.83 32.06
C ILE A 56 11.86 -9.09 32.20
N LEU A 57 11.75 -9.98 31.22
CA LEU A 57 12.53 -11.20 31.15
C LEU A 57 13.44 -11.20 29.93
N HIS A 58 14.59 -11.85 30.05
CA HIS A 58 15.53 -12.07 28.96
C HIS A 58 15.63 -13.56 28.66
N ILE A 59 15.18 -13.94 27.46
CA ILE A 59 15.27 -15.31 26.95
C ILE A 59 16.57 -15.41 26.18
N LYS A 60 17.50 -16.24 26.66
CA LYS A 60 18.75 -16.51 25.96
C LYS A 60 18.47 -17.34 24.72
N VAL A 61 19.07 -16.96 23.60
CA VAL A 61 19.06 -17.74 22.37
C VAL A 61 20.48 -18.17 22.09
N THR A 62 20.70 -19.48 22.12
CA THR A 62 21.99 -20.12 21.89
C THR A 62 22.15 -20.43 20.41
N LYS A 63 23.31 -20.11 19.87
CA LYS A 63 23.76 -20.54 18.55
C LYS A 63 24.67 -21.76 18.70
N PHE A 64 24.31 -22.86 18.06
CA PHE A 64 25.09 -24.10 18.06
C PHE A 64 26.17 -24.09 16.97
N ASP A 65 27.09 -25.05 17.03
CA ASP A 65 28.23 -25.18 16.11
C ASP A 65 27.80 -25.41 14.65
N ASN A 66 26.59 -25.94 14.43
CA ASN A 66 25.98 -26.12 13.10
C ASN A 66 25.22 -24.87 12.61
N ASP A 67 25.45 -23.71 13.23
CA ASP A 67 24.77 -22.44 12.99
C ASP A 67 23.26 -22.39 13.32
N MET A 68 22.68 -23.47 13.86
CA MET A 68 21.27 -23.50 14.27
C MET A 68 21.05 -22.75 15.58
N LEU A 69 19.85 -22.18 15.73
CA LEU A 69 19.45 -21.41 16.90
C LEU A 69 18.41 -22.14 17.74
N SER A 70 18.52 -22.01 19.06
CA SER A 70 17.50 -22.46 19.99
C SER A 70 17.43 -21.61 21.26
N ILE A 71 16.27 -21.60 21.93
CA ILE A 71 16.14 -21.03 23.29
C ILE A 71 16.68 -21.98 24.37
N PHE A 72 17.03 -23.21 24.00
CA PHE A 72 17.60 -24.21 24.89
C PHE A 72 19.13 -24.25 24.74
N GLU A 73 19.83 -24.60 25.82
CA GLU A 73 21.31 -24.58 25.86
C GLU A 73 21.94 -25.90 25.39
N ASP A 74 21.22 -27.02 25.49
CA ASP A 74 21.72 -28.34 25.08
C ASP A 74 21.00 -28.84 23.83
N GLN A 75 21.78 -29.02 22.76
CA GLN A 75 21.28 -29.47 21.47
C GLN A 75 20.58 -30.84 21.55
N ARG A 76 21.06 -31.75 22.39
CA ARG A 76 20.52 -33.13 22.49
C ARG A 76 19.12 -33.19 23.10
N THR A 77 18.77 -32.18 23.89
CA THR A 77 17.48 -32.07 24.58
C THR A 77 16.60 -30.97 23.98
N THR A 78 17.07 -30.32 22.91
CA THR A 78 16.35 -29.25 22.23
C THR A 78 15.21 -29.82 21.38
N PRO A 79 13.95 -29.42 21.63
CA PRO A 79 12.82 -29.88 20.83
C PRO A 79 12.67 -29.15 19.50
N ASN A 80 13.22 -27.94 19.36
CA ASN A 80 13.12 -27.13 18.14
C ASN A 80 14.43 -26.36 17.89
N GLU A 81 14.95 -26.47 16.67
CA GLU A 81 16.10 -25.72 16.14
C GLU A 81 15.66 -24.90 14.93
N PHE A 82 16.24 -23.72 14.76
CA PHE A 82 15.85 -22.77 13.70
C PHE A 82 17.05 -22.27 12.90
N ASN A 83 16.88 -22.02 11.59
CA ASN A 83 17.97 -21.54 10.72
C ASN A 83 18.24 -20.03 10.88
N SER A 84 17.33 -19.31 11.52
CA SER A 84 17.40 -17.86 11.71
C SER A 84 16.69 -17.41 12.97
N ILE A 85 17.11 -16.25 13.51
CA ILE A 85 16.44 -15.66 14.67
C ILE A 85 14.99 -15.30 14.34
N THR A 86 14.73 -14.99 13.07
CA THR A 86 13.40 -14.63 12.60
C THR A 86 12.47 -15.82 12.59
N GLU A 87 12.89 -16.97 12.06
CA GLU A 87 12.11 -18.21 12.13
C GLU A 87 11.83 -18.61 13.58
N LEU A 88 12.81 -18.45 14.47
CA LEU A 88 12.66 -18.73 15.90
C LEU A 88 11.59 -17.82 16.53
N VAL A 89 11.72 -16.51 16.34
CA VAL A 89 10.77 -15.53 16.89
C VAL A 89 9.37 -15.75 16.33
N GLU A 90 9.23 -15.92 15.02
CA GLU A 90 7.95 -16.17 14.35
C GLU A 90 7.27 -17.44 14.90
N PHE A 91 8.03 -18.52 15.10
CA PHE A 91 7.50 -19.75 15.67
C PHE A 91 6.94 -19.54 17.08
N TYR A 92 7.66 -18.83 17.96
CA TYR A 92 7.17 -18.61 19.33
C TYR A 92 6.07 -17.55 19.43
N MET A 93 5.95 -16.65 18.46
CA MET A 93 4.78 -15.78 18.31
C MET A 93 3.55 -16.58 17.86
N GLU A 94 3.72 -17.56 16.95
CA GLU A 94 2.63 -18.40 16.44
C GLU A 94 2.19 -19.46 17.46
N PHE A 95 3.13 -19.99 18.24
CA PHE A 95 2.95 -21.07 19.23
C PHE A 95 3.37 -20.65 20.65
N PRO A 96 2.71 -19.65 21.28
CA PRO A 96 3.07 -19.14 22.60
C PRO A 96 3.00 -20.21 23.70
N GLU A 97 2.19 -21.25 23.53
CA GLU A 97 2.13 -22.38 24.47
C GLU A 97 3.45 -23.18 24.58
N LYS A 98 4.36 -23.00 23.62
CA LYS A 98 5.69 -23.63 23.58
C LYS A 98 6.78 -22.77 24.25
N LEU A 99 6.47 -21.53 24.64
CA LEU A 99 7.41 -20.64 25.32
C LEU A 99 7.04 -20.55 26.81
N ARG A 100 7.89 -21.09 27.68
CA ARG A 100 7.64 -21.19 29.13
C ARG A 100 8.84 -20.79 29.96
N GLU A 101 8.57 -20.12 31.08
CA GLU A 101 9.55 -19.89 32.15
C GLU A 101 9.83 -21.20 32.92
N LYS A 102 10.97 -21.29 33.62
CA LYS A 102 11.37 -22.49 34.39
C LYS A 102 10.37 -22.91 35.47
N ASN A 103 9.54 -21.97 35.95
CA ASN A 103 8.46 -22.21 36.91
C ASN A 103 7.14 -22.69 36.26
N GLY A 104 7.11 -22.84 34.92
CA GLY A 104 5.95 -23.32 34.16
C GLY A 104 5.02 -22.23 33.60
N VAL A 105 5.26 -20.95 33.90
CA VAL A 105 4.43 -19.82 33.41
C VAL A 105 4.65 -19.63 31.90
N PHE A 106 3.55 -19.48 31.15
CA PHE A 106 3.61 -19.19 29.71
C PHE A 106 4.11 -17.76 29.48
N LEU A 107 4.96 -17.61 28.47
CA LEU A 107 5.40 -16.31 27.98
C LEU A 107 4.82 -16.11 26.58
N GLU A 108 4.27 -14.93 26.33
CA GLU A 108 3.69 -14.61 25.02
C GLU A 108 4.51 -13.51 24.36
N LEU A 109 5.06 -13.82 23.18
CA LEU A 109 5.64 -12.80 22.29
C LEU A 109 4.51 -12.27 21.41
N LYS A 110 3.93 -11.12 21.78
CA LYS A 110 2.77 -10.55 21.07
C LYS A 110 3.19 -9.76 19.84
N ARG A 111 4.10 -8.81 20.01
CA ARG A 111 4.62 -7.96 18.92
C ARG A 111 5.95 -7.29 19.30
N PRO A 112 6.74 -6.89 18.30
CA PRO A 112 7.85 -5.97 18.48
C PRO A 112 7.45 -4.67 19.19
N VAL A 113 8.29 -4.20 20.12
CA VAL A 113 8.09 -2.91 20.79
C VAL A 113 8.23 -1.73 19.80
N PRO A 114 7.27 -0.79 19.75
CA PRO A 114 7.30 0.35 18.83
C PRO A 114 8.23 1.46 19.34
N ILE A 115 9.54 1.27 19.21
CA ILE A 115 10.52 2.26 19.65
C ILE A 115 10.54 3.46 18.68
N PRO A 116 10.26 4.69 19.16
CA PRO A 116 10.15 5.87 18.31
C PRO A 116 11.51 6.45 17.91
N TYR A 117 11.84 6.39 16.63
CA TYR A 117 13.11 6.92 16.10
C TYR A 117 13.27 8.44 16.21
N GLN A 118 12.17 9.15 16.44
CA GLN A 118 12.17 10.60 16.60
C GLN A 118 12.94 11.03 17.86
N VAL A 119 12.92 10.20 18.90
CA VAL A 119 13.55 10.48 20.20
C VAL A 119 14.59 9.44 20.62
N GLU A 120 14.52 8.21 20.08
CA GLU A 120 15.47 7.14 20.39
C GLU A 120 16.47 6.91 19.26
N SER A 121 17.75 7.19 19.52
CA SER A 121 18.84 7.02 18.54
C SER A 121 19.05 5.58 18.10
N CYS A 122 18.77 4.61 18.98
CA CYS A 122 18.96 3.19 18.69
C CYS A 122 18.04 2.65 17.57
N ALA A 123 16.90 3.31 17.34
CA ALA A 123 15.96 2.97 16.29
C ALA A 123 16.26 3.72 14.96
N GLU A 124 17.03 4.80 15.01
CA GLU A 124 17.13 5.75 13.89
C GLU A 124 17.66 5.14 12.59
N GLU A 125 18.84 4.49 12.62
CA GLU A 125 19.46 3.95 11.40
C GLU A 125 18.65 2.78 10.81
N GLN A 126 18.04 1.98 11.68
CA GLN A 126 17.14 0.90 11.27
C GLN A 126 15.94 1.47 10.53
N ARG A 127 15.25 2.46 11.11
CA ARG A 127 14.09 3.12 10.48
C ARG A 127 14.45 3.83 9.17
N ARG A 128 15.59 4.54 9.15
CA ARG A 128 16.11 5.21 7.95
C ARG A 128 16.28 4.23 6.79
N THR A 129 16.86 3.05 7.05
CA THR A 129 17.06 2.02 6.03
C THR A 129 15.73 1.51 5.46
N GLN A 130 14.71 1.36 6.29
CA GLN A 130 13.41 0.85 5.88
C GLN A 130 12.62 1.86 5.02
N LEU A 131 12.95 3.14 5.11
CA LEU A 131 12.33 4.20 4.33
C LEU A 131 12.71 4.15 2.84
N TYR A 132 13.88 3.59 2.50
CA TYR A 132 14.35 3.50 1.11
C TYR A 132 13.41 2.70 0.23
N ARG A 133 13.09 3.21 -0.97
CA ARG A 133 12.14 2.55 -1.90
C ARG A 133 12.58 1.16 -2.37
N TRP A 134 13.86 0.86 -2.34
CA TRP A 134 14.47 -0.41 -2.76
C TRP A 134 14.72 -1.36 -1.59
N TRP A 135 14.17 -1.04 -0.41
CA TRP A 135 14.08 -1.94 0.75
C TRP A 135 12.88 -2.88 0.62
N HIS A 136 13.10 -4.19 0.78
CA HIS A 136 12.11 -5.26 0.66
C HIS A 136 11.85 -6.00 1.99
N GLY A 137 12.26 -5.44 3.12
CA GLY A 137 12.05 -6.06 4.42
C GLY A 137 12.76 -7.41 4.57
N ASN A 138 12.14 -8.34 5.30
CA ASN A 138 12.64 -9.70 5.50
C ASN A 138 12.32 -10.65 4.32
N LEU A 139 12.57 -10.20 3.09
CA LEU A 139 12.37 -11.00 1.89
C LEU A 139 13.34 -12.19 1.88
N PRO A 140 12.89 -13.46 1.83
CA PRO A 140 13.81 -14.59 1.75
C PRO A 140 14.67 -14.57 0.48
N ALA A 141 15.87 -15.13 0.53
CA ALA A 141 16.76 -15.24 -0.64
C ALA A 141 16.07 -15.93 -1.82
N SER A 142 15.30 -16.99 -1.56
CA SER A 142 14.53 -17.73 -2.57
C SER A 142 13.43 -16.87 -3.22
N SER A 143 12.78 -15.99 -2.46
CA SER A 143 11.79 -15.05 -2.97
C SER A 143 12.44 -13.91 -3.75
N ALA A 144 13.59 -13.40 -3.29
CA ALA A 144 14.40 -12.44 -4.03
C ALA A 144 14.85 -13.00 -5.38
N ASN A 145 15.25 -14.28 -5.43
CA ASN A 145 15.61 -14.96 -6.66
C ASN A 145 14.44 -14.99 -7.65
N LYS A 146 13.24 -15.35 -7.19
CA LYS A 146 12.04 -15.37 -8.03
C LYS A 146 11.68 -13.98 -8.56
N LEU A 147 11.71 -12.96 -7.69
CA LEU A 147 11.38 -11.58 -8.07
C LEU A 147 12.37 -11.04 -9.11
N LEU A 148 13.67 -11.23 -8.89
CA LEU A 148 14.70 -10.72 -9.79
C LEU A 148 14.78 -11.53 -11.09
N GLN A 149 14.32 -12.79 -11.12
CA GLN A 149 14.41 -13.62 -12.32
C GLN A 149 13.63 -13.02 -13.51
N SER A 150 12.47 -12.42 -13.27
CA SER A 150 11.66 -11.75 -14.29
C SER A 150 12.19 -10.36 -14.69
N GLU A 151 13.14 -9.82 -13.93
CA GLU A 151 13.69 -8.49 -14.16
C GLU A 151 14.85 -8.49 -15.16
N LYS A 152 15.21 -7.31 -15.66
CA LYS A 152 16.44 -7.13 -16.47
C LYS A 152 17.71 -7.39 -15.64
N ASN A 153 18.81 -7.69 -16.32
CA ASN A 153 20.12 -7.74 -15.67
C ASN A 153 20.45 -6.39 -15.01
N ASN A 154 21.25 -6.44 -13.96
CA ASN A 154 21.67 -5.34 -13.09
C ASN A 154 20.55 -4.70 -12.29
N THR A 155 19.36 -5.32 -12.26
CA THR A 155 18.30 -4.98 -11.30
C THR A 155 18.66 -5.51 -9.92
N TYR A 156 18.52 -4.67 -8.89
CA TYR A 156 18.88 -5.00 -7.52
C TYR A 156 17.81 -4.57 -6.51
N LEU A 157 17.78 -5.25 -5.37
CA LEU A 157 16.98 -4.90 -4.20
C LEU A 157 17.81 -5.06 -2.93
N VAL A 158 17.40 -4.42 -1.84
CA VAL A 158 17.96 -4.67 -0.50
C VAL A 158 16.92 -5.24 0.42
N ARG A 159 17.36 -6.16 1.27
CA ARG A 159 16.54 -6.91 2.22
C ARG A 159 17.31 -7.16 3.51
N ALA A 160 16.63 -7.60 4.56
CA ALA A 160 17.29 -8.09 5.76
C ALA A 160 18.05 -9.38 5.47
N SER A 161 19.16 -9.58 6.20
CA SER A 161 19.82 -10.88 6.24
C SER A 161 18.98 -11.87 7.03
N GLN A 162 18.81 -13.08 6.48
CA GLN A 162 18.14 -14.17 7.18
C GLN A 162 19.06 -14.81 8.22
N HIS A 163 20.38 -14.70 8.08
CA HIS A 163 21.33 -15.40 8.95
C HIS A 163 21.98 -14.50 9.99
N ILE A 164 22.01 -13.19 9.74
CA ILE A 164 22.79 -12.23 10.51
C ILE A 164 21.89 -11.08 10.96
N PRO A 165 21.41 -11.10 12.21
CA PRO A 165 20.46 -10.09 12.69
C PRO A 165 21.04 -8.68 12.61
N GLY A 166 20.24 -7.76 12.04
CA GLY A 166 20.64 -6.38 11.81
C GLY A 166 21.55 -6.16 10.59
N ALA A 167 22.02 -7.21 9.92
CA ALA A 167 22.73 -7.07 8.64
C ALA A 167 21.76 -6.92 7.47
N LEU A 168 22.21 -6.27 6.41
CA LEU A 168 21.45 -6.08 5.18
C LEU A 168 22.04 -6.96 4.08
N VAL A 169 21.27 -7.25 3.02
CA VAL A 169 21.74 -8.01 1.86
C VAL A 169 21.30 -7.31 0.58
N ILE A 170 22.26 -6.98 -0.28
CA ILE A 170 21.99 -6.58 -1.67
C ILE A 170 21.77 -7.85 -2.47
N SER A 171 20.59 -7.99 -3.08
CA SER A 171 20.32 -9.06 -4.04
C SER A 171 20.24 -8.45 -5.43
N THR A 172 21.06 -8.90 -6.37
CA THR A 172 21.14 -8.33 -7.72
C THR A 172 21.21 -9.40 -8.79
N LYS A 173 20.51 -9.19 -9.92
CA LYS A 173 20.61 -10.07 -11.09
C LYS A 173 21.82 -9.65 -11.90
N THR A 174 22.75 -10.57 -12.14
CA THR A 174 23.93 -10.34 -12.97
C THR A 174 24.10 -11.55 -13.87
N ASP A 175 24.23 -11.36 -15.18
CA ASP A 175 24.41 -12.46 -16.15
C ASP A 175 23.40 -13.61 -16.00
N GLY A 176 22.12 -13.27 -15.80
CA GLY A 176 21.04 -14.25 -15.65
C GLY A 176 20.97 -14.96 -14.29
N ASN A 177 21.94 -14.74 -13.39
CA ASN A 177 21.98 -15.33 -12.05
C ASN A 177 21.80 -14.25 -10.98
N VAL A 178 21.20 -14.62 -9.84
CA VAL A 178 21.07 -13.71 -8.70
C VAL A 178 22.25 -13.87 -7.74
N VAL A 179 22.86 -12.75 -7.38
CA VAL A 179 23.97 -12.65 -6.41
C VAL A 179 23.48 -11.99 -5.14
N HIS A 180 23.95 -12.45 -3.99
CA HIS A 180 23.64 -11.90 -2.69
C HIS A 180 24.91 -11.39 -2.00
N LEU A 181 24.95 -10.10 -1.68
CA LEU A 181 26.08 -9.46 -1.01
C LEU A 181 25.65 -8.95 0.35
N THR A 182 26.24 -9.50 1.42
CA THR A 182 25.90 -9.12 2.79
C THR A 182 26.62 -7.82 3.17
N ILE A 183 25.85 -6.87 3.70
CA ILE A 183 26.34 -5.64 4.30
C ILE A 183 26.34 -5.83 5.82
N TYR A 184 27.52 -5.69 6.40
CA TYR A 184 27.73 -5.74 7.83
C TYR A 184 27.91 -4.33 8.36
N GLN A 185 27.53 -4.14 9.61
CA GLN A 185 27.86 -2.93 10.34
C GLN A 185 28.81 -3.29 11.47
N ASP A 186 30.04 -2.78 11.36
CA ASP A 186 31.14 -2.98 12.29
C ASP A 186 30.70 -2.61 13.72
N PRO A 187 30.86 -3.52 14.69
CA PRO A 187 30.32 -3.32 16.04
C PRO A 187 31.08 -2.26 16.84
N TYR A 188 32.32 -1.94 16.47
CA TYR A 188 33.15 -0.97 17.20
C TYR A 188 33.00 0.44 16.65
N THR A 189 32.91 0.58 15.34
CA THR A 189 32.86 1.87 14.63
C THR A 189 31.45 2.26 14.22
N GLY A 190 30.50 1.33 14.19
CA GLY A 190 29.15 1.54 13.69
C GLY A 190 29.07 1.74 12.17
N LYS A 191 30.19 1.59 11.44
CA LYS A 191 30.28 1.80 9.99
C LYS A 191 29.92 0.55 9.20
N PHE A 192 29.43 0.74 7.98
CA PHE A 192 28.95 -0.32 7.10
C PHE A 192 30.00 -0.73 6.07
N ASN A 193 30.10 -2.02 5.77
CA ASN A 193 30.96 -2.56 4.71
C ASN A 193 30.39 -3.86 4.13
N ILE A 194 30.83 -4.24 2.94
CA ILE A 194 30.59 -5.58 2.37
C ILE A 194 31.76 -6.47 2.79
N ASP A 195 31.50 -7.76 2.97
CA ASP A 195 32.55 -8.73 3.26
C ASP A 195 33.65 -8.73 2.19
N GLY A 196 34.90 -8.83 2.62
CA GLY A 196 36.07 -8.76 1.73
C GLY A 196 36.49 -7.37 1.26
N ASP A 197 35.71 -6.31 1.52
CA ASP A 197 36.12 -4.92 1.26
C ASP A 197 36.62 -4.21 2.53
N ARG A 198 37.69 -3.41 2.41
CA ARG A 198 38.25 -2.59 3.49
C ARG A 198 37.53 -1.25 3.65
N THR A 199 36.74 -0.85 2.67
CA THR A 199 36.06 0.45 2.63
C THR A 199 34.87 0.43 3.58
N LYS A 200 34.86 1.36 4.54
CA LYS A 200 33.80 1.50 5.54
C LYS A 200 33.02 2.79 5.32
N PHE A 201 31.69 2.70 5.32
CA PHE A 201 30.76 3.78 5.05
C PHE A 201 29.98 4.19 6.30
N GLN A 202 29.58 5.45 6.39
CA GLN A 202 28.90 5.95 7.60
C GLN A 202 27.49 5.37 7.77
N ASN A 203 26.79 5.11 6.68
CA ASN A 203 25.45 4.53 6.65
C ASN A 203 25.31 3.58 5.45
N ALA A 204 24.28 2.74 5.47
CA ALA A 204 24.06 1.74 4.43
C ALA A 204 23.85 2.40 3.04
N TRP A 205 23.14 3.52 2.98
CA TRP A 205 22.89 4.23 1.73
C TRP A 205 24.17 4.65 1.01
N LEU A 206 25.12 5.30 1.71
CA LEU A 206 26.38 5.75 1.10
C LEU A 206 27.19 4.59 0.52
N LEU A 207 27.12 3.43 1.18
CA LEU A 207 27.71 2.19 0.67
C LEU A 207 27.07 1.80 -0.68
N ILE A 208 25.74 1.75 -0.74
CA ILE A 208 25.05 1.35 -1.97
C ILE A 208 25.24 2.38 -3.08
N ASP A 209 25.17 3.69 -2.80
CA ASP A 209 25.43 4.75 -3.77
C ASP A 209 26.86 4.65 -4.35
N SER A 210 27.84 4.39 -3.49
CA SER A 210 29.23 4.18 -3.92
C SER A 210 29.36 3.00 -4.87
N TYR A 211 28.74 1.86 -4.57
CA TYR A 211 28.82 0.66 -5.42
C TYR A 211 27.93 0.70 -6.66
N ALA A 212 26.87 1.51 -6.65
CA ALA A 212 26.09 1.80 -7.85
C ALA A 212 26.90 2.64 -8.85
N LYS A 213 27.77 3.54 -8.35
CA LYS A 213 28.70 4.31 -9.18
C LYS A 213 29.93 3.50 -9.60
N ASN A 214 30.45 2.67 -8.68
CA ASN A 214 31.66 1.89 -8.84
C ASN A 214 31.35 0.40 -8.64
N PRO A 215 31.19 -0.38 -9.73
CA PRO A 215 30.77 -1.78 -9.66
C PRO A 215 31.66 -2.65 -8.77
N ILE A 216 31.04 -3.61 -8.11
CA ILE A 216 31.72 -4.53 -7.18
C ILE A 216 32.46 -5.59 -7.99
N VAL A 217 33.70 -5.90 -7.62
CA VAL A 217 34.50 -6.94 -8.26
C VAL A 217 34.63 -8.12 -7.31
N GLU A 218 33.91 -9.19 -7.61
CA GLU A 218 33.99 -10.45 -6.88
C GLU A 218 35.20 -11.25 -7.37
N LYS A 219 36.17 -11.46 -6.48
CA LYS A 219 37.40 -12.21 -6.77
C LYS A 219 37.18 -13.70 -6.50
N GLY A 220 37.15 -14.50 -7.57
CA GLY A 220 37.06 -15.96 -7.54
C GLY A 220 37.90 -16.59 -8.66
N GLY A 221 37.63 -17.86 -8.99
CA GLY A 221 38.30 -18.55 -10.11
C GLY A 221 38.05 -17.89 -11.48
N ILE A 222 36.89 -17.26 -11.64
CA ILE A 222 36.58 -16.29 -12.70
C ILE A 222 36.17 -15.00 -11.98
N SER A 223 36.85 -13.88 -12.26
CA SER A 223 36.48 -12.58 -11.69
C SER A 223 35.17 -12.10 -12.31
N ARG A 224 34.22 -11.70 -11.47
CA ARG A 224 32.91 -11.20 -11.91
C ARG A 224 32.72 -9.76 -11.48
N VAL A 225 32.12 -8.95 -12.36
CA VAL A 225 31.74 -7.57 -12.05
C VAL A 225 30.24 -7.53 -11.79
N VAL A 226 29.87 -7.05 -10.61
CA VAL A 226 28.48 -6.93 -10.16
C VAL A 226 28.06 -5.47 -10.25
N TYR A 227 27.05 -5.21 -11.08
CA TYR A 227 26.51 -3.88 -11.32
C TYR A 227 25.20 -3.67 -10.55
N LEU A 228 25.04 -2.49 -9.95
CA LEU A 228 23.80 -2.05 -9.30
C LEU A 228 23.20 -0.89 -10.10
N GLU A 229 22.47 -1.20 -11.18
CA GLU A 229 21.97 -0.18 -12.12
C GLU A 229 20.52 0.18 -11.89
N ASN A 230 19.65 -0.81 -11.68
CA ASN A 230 18.20 -0.60 -11.64
C ASN A 230 17.64 -1.02 -10.27
N PRO A 231 17.34 -0.08 -9.36
CA PRO A 231 16.69 -0.45 -8.12
C PRO A 231 15.29 -1.00 -8.39
N LEU A 232 14.98 -2.15 -7.79
CA LEU A 232 13.64 -2.71 -7.75
C LEU A 232 12.89 -2.05 -6.59
N PHE A 233 12.00 -1.10 -6.90
CA PHE A 233 11.21 -0.43 -5.87
C PHE A 233 10.15 -1.31 -5.20
N ASN A 234 9.71 -0.89 -4.04
CA ASN A 234 8.74 -1.56 -3.20
C ASN A 234 7.77 -0.51 -2.65
N THR A 235 6.47 -0.79 -2.76
CA THR A 235 5.36 0.06 -2.28
C THR A 235 5.11 -0.09 -0.79
N PHE A 236 5.60 -1.17 -0.20
CA PHE A 236 5.47 -1.46 1.22
C PHE A 236 6.32 -0.52 2.09
N VAL A 237 5.71 -0.03 3.17
CA VAL A 237 6.35 0.84 4.17
C VAL A 237 5.65 0.67 5.53
N GLU A 238 6.37 0.86 6.64
CA GLU A 238 5.73 0.90 7.96
C GLU A 238 5.00 2.24 8.18
N ALA A 239 3.92 2.22 8.96
CA ALA A 239 3.06 3.38 9.13
C ALA A 239 3.82 4.60 9.72
N ASP A 240 4.71 4.40 10.68
CA ASP A 240 5.55 5.49 11.23
C ASP A 240 6.48 6.16 10.22
N LEU A 241 6.82 5.48 9.14
CA LEU A 241 7.66 5.97 8.04
C LEU A 241 6.86 6.52 6.85
N LEU A 242 5.53 6.34 6.84
CA LEU A 242 4.70 6.67 5.69
C LEU A 242 4.68 8.17 5.39
N VAL A 243 4.79 9.02 6.42
CA VAL A 243 4.85 10.49 6.24
C VAL A 243 6.07 10.88 5.42
N ASP A 244 7.26 10.43 5.83
CA ASP A 244 8.50 10.66 5.08
C ASP A 244 8.46 10.01 3.70
N ARG A 245 7.85 8.80 3.58
CA ARG A 245 7.71 8.13 2.28
C ARG A 245 6.86 8.95 1.32
N TYR A 246 5.74 9.52 1.79
CA TYR A 246 4.90 10.40 0.98
C TYR A 246 5.66 11.65 0.52
N GLU A 247 6.45 12.26 1.41
CA GLU A 247 7.30 13.40 1.08
C GLU A 247 8.35 13.08 0.00
N ILE A 248 8.93 11.88 0.05
CA ILE A 248 9.86 11.39 -0.98
C ILE A 248 9.13 11.20 -2.31
N LEU A 249 7.99 10.52 -2.29
CA LEU A 249 7.29 10.11 -3.51
C LEU A 249 6.62 11.29 -4.23
N ARG A 250 6.16 12.31 -3.51
CA ARG A 250 5.50 13.48 -4.12
C ARG A 250 6.46 14.43 -4.85
N ARG A 251 7.77 14.26 -4.68
CA ARG A 251 8.79 15.07 -5.37
C ARG A 251 8.79 14.79 -6.88
N PRO A 252 8.98 15.82 -7.73
CA PRO A 252 9.17 15.61 -9.16
C PRO A 252 10.40 14.74 -9.46
N LEU A 253 10.29 13.83 -10.44
CA LEU A 253 11.41 12.98 -10.85
C LEU A 253 12.52 13.79 -11.54
N ASN A 254 12.15 14.77 -12.37
CA ASN A 254 13.09 15.66 -13.06
C ASN A 254 12.84 17.11 -12.65
N ALA A 255 13.76 17.70 -11.88
CA ALA A 255 13.64 19.11 -11.44
C ALA A 255 13.73 20.13 -12.61
N ARG A 256 14.26 19.70 -13.77
CA ARG A 256 14.45 20.54 -14.97
C ARG A 256 13.36 20.37 -16.03
N GLU A 257 12.55 19.31 -15.94
CA GLU A 257 11.44 19.08 -16.84
C GLU A 257 10.15 19.33 -16.05
N SER A 258 9.29 20.22 -16.53
CA SER A 258 8.00 20.53 -15.88
C SER A 258 7.00 19.38 -15.93
N THR A 259 7.44 18.18 -16.33
CA THR A 259 6.59 17.00 -16.45
C THR A 259 6.22 16.48 -15.07
N GLU A 260 4.93 16.38 -14.83
CA GLU A 260 4.22 16.02 -13.58
C GLU A 260 4.56 14.64 -12.99
N LYS A 261 5.53 13.91 -13.56
CA LYS A 261 5.88 12.57 -13.08
C LYS A 261 6.61 12.65 -11.75
N THR A 262 6.06 11.95 -10.76
CA THR A 262 6.59 11.86 -9.40
C THR A 262 6.98 10.41 -9.08
N GLY A 263 7.55 10.17 -7.89
CA GLY A 263 7.76 8.80 -7.40
C GLY A 263 6.45 8.02 -7.26
N ILE A 264 5.34 8.70 -6.96
CA ILE A 264 3.98 8.11 -6.95
C ILE A 264 3.62 7.61 -8.36
N SER A 265 3.87 8.42 -9.40
CA SER A 265 3.61 8.05 -10.79
C SER A 265 4.41 6.80 -11.21
N GLU A 266 5.68 6.71 -10.77
CA GLU A 266 6.54 5.55 -11.07
C GLU A 266 6.06 4.27 -10.35
N GLU A 267 5.66 4.35 -9.08
CA GLU A 267 5.05 3.22 -8.36
C GLU A 267 3.74 2.78 -9.02
N PHE A 268 2.91 3.74 -9.43
CA PHE A 268 1.65 3.50 -10.13
C PHE A 268 1.83 2.82 -11.50
N ASP A 269 2.78 3.31 -12.31
CA ASP A 269 3.12 2.75 -13.62
C ASP A 269 3.55 1.28 -13.47
N ARG A 270 4.33 0.97 -12.42
CA ARG A 270 4.79 -0.39 -12.14
C ARG A 270 3.65 -1.33 -11.69
N LEU A 271 2.82 -0.89 -10.75
CA LEU A 271 1.64 -1.67 -10.34
C LEU A 271 0.72 -1.97 -11.53
N THR A 272 0.66 -1.05 -12.50
CA THR A 272 -0.11 -1.23 -13.73
C THR A 272 0.45 -2.35 -14.62
N GLN A 273 1.77 -2.46 -14.75
CA GLN A 273 2.43 -3.52 -15.52
C GLN A 273 2.25 -4.90 -14.87
N GLU A 274 2.25 -4.94 -13.53
CA GLU A 274 2.19 -6.19 -12.77
C GLU A 274 0.77 -6.79 -12.65
N ALA A 275 -0.29 -5.97 -12.67
CA ALA A 275 -1.68 -6.42 -12.50
C ALA A 275 -2.28 -7.17 -13.71
N LEU A 276 -1.63 -7.12 -14.87
CA LEU A 276 -2.20 -7.57 -16.15
C LEU A 276 -2.36 -9.11 -16.33
N PRO A 277 -1.60 -10.01 -15.68
CA PRO A 277 -1.73 -11.44 -15.99
C PRO A 277 -2.91 -12.15 -15.33
N ALA A 278 -3.35 -11.75 -14.12
CA ALA A 278 -4.29 -12.55 -13.32
C ALA A 278 -5.77 -12.16 -13.50
N GLU A 279 -6.07 -10.86 -13.62
CA GLU A 279 -7.46 -10.37 -13.71
C GLU A 279 -8.16 -10.73 -15.02
N GLN A 280 -7.40 -10.91 -16.12
CA GLN A 280 -7.95 -11.25 -17.43
C GLN A 280 -8.69 -12.60 -17.46
N TYR A 281 -8.42 -13.47 -16.49
CA TYR A 281 -9.00 -14.81 -16.41
C TYR A 281 -10.21 -14.91 -15.47
N LEU A 282 -10.60 -13.82 -14.79
CA LEU A 282 -11.72 -13.84 -13.86
C LEU A 282 -13.07 -13.70 -14.60
N SER A 283 -14.00 -14.60 -14.30
CA SER A 283 -15.31 -14.66 -14.95
C SER A 283 -16.20 -13.46 -14.58
N LYS A 284 -16.92 -12.94 -15.58
CA LYS A 284 -17.89 -11.82 -15.52
C LYS A 284 -19.14 -12.12 -16.34
N ARG A 285 -19.51 -13.40 -16.43
CA ARG A 285 -20.53 -13.91 -17.34
C ARG A 285 -21.92 -13.46 -16.91
N GLU A 286 -22.21 -13.45 -15.61
CA GLU A 286 -23.56 -13.17 -15.11
C GLU A 286 -23.99 -11.74 -15.41
N GLY A 287 -23.10 -10.76 -15.21
CA GLY A 287 -23.39 -9.36 -15.55
C GLY A 287 -23.50 -9.08 -17.04
N ARG A 288 -23.00 -9.98 -17.91
CA ARG A 288 -23.07 -9.87 -19.37
C ARG A 288 -24.25 -10.61 -20.00
N ARG A 289 -25.06 -11.32 -19.20
CA ARG A 289 -26.28 -11.97 -19.71
C ARG A 289 -27.24 -10.93 -20.24
N ALA A 290 -27.90 -11.23 -21.36
CA ALA A 290 -28.83 -10.29 -22.03
C ALA A 290 -29.87 -9.69 -21.07
N ILE A 291 -30.41 -10.50 -20.15
CA ILE A 291 -31.40 -10.08 -19.15
C ILE A 291 -30.86 -9.13 -18.07
N ASN A 292 -29.53 -9.11 -17.85
CA ASN A 292 -28.88 -8.31 -16.83
C ASN A 292 -28.23 -7.04 -17.40
N ILE A 293 -28.14 -6.88 -18.72
CA ILE A 293 -27.47 -5.72 -19.36
C ILE A 293 -28.06 -4.40 -18.87
N GLU A 294 -29.38 -4.29 -18.82
CA GLU A 294 -30.10 -3.08 -18.40
C GLU A 294 -30.08 -2.85 -16.88
N LYS A 295 -29.54 -3.81 -16.10
CA LYS A 295 -29.28 -3.64 -14.65
C LYS A 295 -27.89 -3.03 -14.39
N ASN A 296 -27.08 -2.80 -15.43
CA ASN A 296 -25.75 -2.21 -15.32
C ASN A 296 -25.77 -0.75 -15.74
N ARG A 297 -25.34 0.15 -14.86
CA ARG A 297 -25.19 1.58 -15.19
C ARG A 297 -24.18 1.80 -16.33
N TYR A 298 -23.15 0.97 -16.38
CA TYR A 298 -22.15 0.94 -17.46
C TYR A 298 -22.01 -0.47 -18.01
N LYS A 299 -22.28 -0.65 -19.31
CA LYS A 299 -22.29 -1.98 -19.97
C LYS A 299 -20.98 -2.77 -19.84
N ASN A 300 -19.86 -2.07 -19.69
CA ASN A 300 -18.52 -2.66 -19.57
C ASN A 300 -18.04 -2.83 -18.11
N ILE A 301 -18.79 -2.33 -17.12
CA ILE A 301 -18.46 -2.42 -15.70
C ILE A 301 -19.49 -3.34 -15.04
N VAL A 302 -19.07 -4.58 -14.78
CA VAL A 302 -19.89 -5.66 -14.24
C VAL A 302 -19.12 -6.39 -13.14
N PRO A 303 -19.79 -6.96 -12.13
CA PRO A 303 -19.11 -7.63 -11.02
C PRO A 303 -18.44 -8.92 -11.50
N PHE A 304 -17.41 -9.35 -10.76
CA PHE A 304 -16.84 -10.68 -10.97
C PHE A 304 -17.79 -11.75 -10.43
N ASP A 305 -17.95 -12.86 -11.15
CA ASP A 305 -18.94 -13.88 -10.81
C ASP A 305 -18.66 -14.55 -9.45
N HIS A 306 -17.39 -14.62 -9.04
CA HIS A 306 -16.97 -15.31 -7.81
C HIS A 306 -17.16 -14.48 -6.52
N THR A 307 -17.33 -13.16 -6.64
CA THR A 307 -17.57 -12.25 -5.50
C THR A 307 -18.88 -11.48 -5.61
N ARG A 308 -19.66 -11.67 -6.69
CA ARG A 308 -20.95 -10.97 -6.85
C ARG A 308 -21.90 -11.31 -5.71
N VAL A 309 -22.74 -10.34 -5.35
CA VAL A 309 -23.89 -10.62 -4.48
C VAL A 309 -24.95 -11.35 -5.27
N ILE A 310 -25.55 -12.40 -4.68
CA ILE A 310 -26.60 -13.22 -5.28
C ILE A 310 -27.90 -12.99 -4.50
N LEU A 311 -28.95 -12.49 -5.15
CA LEU A 311 -30.25 -12.24 -4.51
C LEU A 311 -31.10 -13.52 -4.48
N ASN A 312 -31.52 -13.95 -3.29
CA ASN A 312 -32.05 -15.31 -3.08
C ASN A 312 -33.57 -15.41 -2.99
N ASP A 313 -34.30 -14.30 -2.83
CA ASP A 313 -35.72 -14.30 -2.47
C ASP A 313 -36.70 -14.51 -3.65
N GLN A 314 -36.20 -14.64 -4.88
CA GLN A 314 -37.03 -14.84 -6.09
C GLN A 314 -36.42 -15.88 -7.06
N PRO A 315 -36.14 -17.13 -6.65
CA PRO A 315 -35.32 -18.08 -7.40
C PRO A 315 -35.92 -18.50 -8.76
N ASN A 316 -37.23 -18.33 -8.96
CA ASN A 316 -37.94 -18.78 -10.17
C ASN A 316 -38.05 -17.70 -11.27
N GLN A 317 -37.51 -16.50 -11.04
CA GLN A 317 -37.56 -15.41 -12.02
C GLN A 317 -36.18 -15.24 -12.68
N PRO A 318 -36.07 -15.38 -14.01
CA PRO A 318 -34.79 -15.19 -14.70
C PRO A 318 -34.19 -13.80 -14.42
N GLY A 319 -32.91 -13.76 -14.00
CA GLY A 319 -32.18 -12.52 -13.71
C GLY A 319 -32.56 -11.81 -12.41
N SER A 320 -33.43 -12.40 -11.59
CA SER A 320 -33.80 -11.86 -10.26
C SER A 320 -32.69 -12.01 -9.22
N ASP A 321 -31.71 -12.87 -9.47
CA ASP A 321 -30.55 -13.14 -8.62
C ASP A 321 -29.40 -12.14 -8.83
N TYR A 322 -29.54 -11.25 -9.81
CA TYR A 322 -28.50 -10.33 -10.22
C TYR A 322 -28.69 -8.93 -9.66
N ILE A 323 -27.62 -8.42 -9.06
CA ILE A 323 -27.36 -7.02 -8.78
C ILE A 323 -25.89 -6.73 -9.11
N ASN A 324 -25.58 -5.53 -9.62
CA ASN A 324 -24.20 -5.12 -9.89
C ASN A 324 -23.51 -4.69 -8.58
N ALA A 325 -23.17 -5.70 -7.77
CA ALA A 325 -22.52 -5.55 -6.47
C ALA A 325 -21.55 -6.71 -6.23
N SER A 326 -20.48 -6.48 -5.47
CA SER A 326 -19.51 -7.50 -5.07
C SER A 326 -19.21 -7.40 -3.59
N TYR A 327 -19.10 -8.56 -2.93
CA TYR A 327 -18.47 -8.65 -1.62
C TYR A 327 -17.00 -8.25 -1.73
N VAL A 328 -16.57 -7.36 -0.85
CA VAL A 328 -15.18 -6.95 -0.72
C VAL A 328 -14.68 -7.42 0.64
N ARG A 329 -13.66 -8.27 0.59
CA ARG A 329 -12.94 -8.77 1.77
C ARG A 329 -11.48 -8.40 1.61
N PHE A 330 -10.88 -7.92 2.70
CA PHE A 330 -9.46 -7.67 2.75
C PHE A 330 -8.76 -8.98 3.15
N GLU A 331 -8.47 -9.80 2.15
CA GLU A 331 -7.75 -11.06 2.31
C GLU A 331 -6.26 -10.89 2.03
N ASN A 332 -5.44 -11.80 2.57
CA ASN A 332 -4.00 -11.81 2.35
C ASN A 332 -3.73 -12.18 0.89
N SER A 333 -3.22 -11.25 0.07
CA SER A 333 -2.87 -11.50 -1.33
C SER A 333 -1.61 -12.37 -1.45
N GLN A 334 -1.27 -12.85 -2.66
CA GLN A 334 -0.01 -13.58 -2.85
C GLN A 334 1.26 -12.75 -2.56
N ARG A 335 1.15 -11.41 -2.64
CA ARG A 335 2.22 -10.46 -2.29
C ARG A 335 2.21 -10.12 -0.80
N THR A 336 1.03 -10.10 -0.20
CA THR A 336 0.80 -9.91 1.23
C THR A 336 0.50 -11.21 1.96
N LYS A 337 1.04 -12.36 1.49
CA LYS A 337 0.89 -13.66 2.19
C LYS A 337 1.30 -13.59 3.66
N ASN A 338 2.08 -12.57 3.99
CA ASN A 338 2.70 -12.33 5.28
C ASN A 338 2.18 -11.04 5.99
N VAL A 339 1.14 -10.38 5.46
CA VAL A 339 0.45 -9.25 6.12
C VAL A 339 -1.01 -9.62 6.28
N THR A 340 -1.41 -9.93 7.51
CA THR A 340 -2.82 -10.13 7.81
C THR A 340 -3.50 -8.79 7.99
N PHE A 341 -4.41 -8.44 7.07
CA PHE A 341 -5.24 -7.24 7.21
C PHE A 341 -6.07 -7.36 8.49
N ALA A 342 -5.90 -6.39 9.39
CA ALA A 342 -6.59 -6.36 10.66
C ALA A 342 -7.97 -5.67 10.56
N CYS A 343 -8.57 -5.60 9.36
CA CYS A 343 -9.88 -5.03 9.14
C CYS A 343 -10.96 -6.10 9.42
N GLU A 344 -11.75 -5.87 10.47
CA GLU A 344 -12.84 -6.78 10.87
C GLU A 344 -14.17 -6.46 10.15
N LYS A 345 -14.25 -5.30 9.49
CA LYS A 345 -15.41 -4.87 8.73
C LYS A 345 -15.50 -5.66 7.43
N SER A 346 -16.72 -6.00 7.04
CA SER A 346 -17.02 -6.55 5.71
C SER A 346 -17.76 -5.52 4.87
N PHE A 347 -17.57 -5.57 3.55
CA PHE A 347 -18.11 -4.54 2.66
C PHE A 347 -18.81 -5.15 1.45
N ILE A 348 -19.76 -4.40 0.91
CA ILE A 348 -20.30 -4.60 -0.43
C ILE A 348 -20.01 -3.35 -1.24
N ALA A 349 -19.25 -3.50 -2.33
CA ALA A 349 -19.10 -2.45 -3.33
C ALA A 349 -20.21 -2.60 -4.37
N THR A 350 -20.97 -1.55 -4.63
CA THR A 350 -22.06 -1.57 -5.62
C THR A 350 -22.10 -0.28 -6.45
N GLN A 351 -22.75 -0.33 -7.61
CA GLN A 351 -23.01 0.85 -8.44
C GLN A 351 -24.09 1.75 -7.81
N GLY A 352 -24.17 3.01 -8.27
CA GLY A 352 -25.30 3.87 -7.96
C GLY A 352 -26.58 3.33 -8.60
N CYS A 353 -27.66 3.26 -7.81
CA CYS A 353 -28.94 2.67 -8.21
C CYS A 353 -29.46 3.25 -9.52
N LEU A 354 -29.98 2.42 -10.40
CA LEU A 354 -30.85 2.82 -11.51
C LEU A 354 -32.30 2.70 -11.05
N GLU A 355 -33.24 3.38 -11.72
CA GLU A 355 -34.68 3.28 -11.41
C GLU A 355 -35.17 1.82 -11.36
N ASN A 356 -34.74 1.00 -12.32
CA ASN A 356 -35.09 -0.42 -12.41
C ASN A 356 -34.31 -1.34 -11.46
N THR A 357 -33.37 -0.82 -10.65
CA THR A 357 -32.59 -1.61 -9.68
C THR A 357 -32.78 -1.17 -8.23
N ILE A 358 -33.66 -0.21 -7.95
CA ILE A 358 -33.93 0.25 -6.57
C ILE A 358 -34.49 -0.89 -5.70
N GLU A 359 -35.39 -1.70 -6.25
CA GLU A 359 -35.92 -2.88 -5.55
C GLU A 359 -34.80 -3.89 -5.25
N ASP A 360 -33.98 -4.21 -6.25
CA ASP A 360 -32.83 -5.12 -6.11
C ASP A 360 -31.85 -4.62 -5.03
N PHE A 361 -31.63 -3.30 -4.95
CA PHE A 361 -30.78 -2.69 -3.92
C PHE A 361 -31.33 -2.91 -2.50
N TRP A 362 -32.63 -2.67 -2.27
CA TRP A 362 -33.21 -2.92 -0.95
C TRP A 362 -33.30 -4.42 -0.62
N ARG A 363 -33.54 -5.28 -1.61
CA ARG A 363 -33.45 -6.75 -1.45
C ARG A 363 -32.06 -7.16 -0.95
N MET A 364 -30.99 -6.59 -1.54
CA MET A 364 -29.62 -6.78 -1.08
C MET A 364 -29.43 -6.30 0.36
N VAL A 365 -29.75 -5.04 0.66
CA VAL A 365 -29.58 -4.47 2.02
C VAL A 365 -30.31 -5.31 3.08
N TRP A 366 -31.52 -5.78 2.77
CA TRP A 366 -32.28 -6.65 3.65
C TRP A 366 -31.64 -8.03 3.80
N GLN A 367 -31.32 -8.71 2.70
CA GLN A 367 -30.75 -10.06 2.71
C GLN A 367 -29.46 -10.11 3.51
N GLU A 368 -28.59 -9.12 3.30
CA GLU A 368 -27.26 -9.08 3.89
C GLU A 368 -27.27 -8.56 5.34
N ASN A 369 -28.43 -8.15 5.88
CA ASN A 369 -28.53 -7.50 7.18
C ASN A 369 -27.64 -6.25 7.31
N SER A 370 -27.39 -5.56 6.20
CA SER A 370 -26.57 -4.35 6.14
C SER A 370 -27.25 -3.20 6.89
N ARG A 371 -26.54 -2.59 7.84
CA ARG A 371 -27.06 -1.49 8.68
C ARG A 371 -26.50 -0.13 8.34
N VAL A 372 -25.39 -0.08 7.62
CA VAL A 372 -24.71 1.16 7.23
C VAL A 372 -24.56 1.21 5.71
N ILE A 373 -24.96 2.33 5.11
CA ILE A 373 -24.81 2.62 3.68
C ILE A 373 -23.95 3.88 3.54
N VAL A 374 -22.91 3.81 2.72
CA VAL A 374 -21.94 4.89 2.47
C VAL A 374 -22.05 5.31 1.01
N MET A 375 -22.38 6.58 0.77
CA MET A 375 -22.64 7.13 -0.56
C MET A 375 -21.72 8.34 -0.86
N PRO A 376 -20.50 8.14 -1.37
CA PRO A 376 -19.60 9.20 -1.82
C PRO A 376 -19.96 9.83 -3.18
N THR A 377 -21.23 10.17 -3.40
CA THR A 377 -21.70 10.84 -4.63
C THR A 377 -23.00 11.58 -4.39
N MET A 378 -23.25 12.60 -5.19
CA MET A 378 -24.57 13.23 -5.30
C MET A 378 -25.45 12.43 -6.26
N GLU A 379 -26.78 12.62 -6.20
CA GLU A 379 -27.71 12.02 -7.17
C GLU A 379 -27.36 12.45 -8.60
N ASN A 380 -26.97 13.73 -8.77
CA ASN A 380 -26.63 14.35 -10.04
C ASN A 380 -25.32 15.14 -9.95
N GLU A 381 -24.41 14.89 -10.88
CA GLU A 381 -23.10 15.54 -11.04
C GLU A 381 -22.87 15.76 -12.55
N ARG A 382 -23.52 16.79 -13.10
CA ARG A 382 -23.74 17.06 -14.55
C ARG A 382 -24.56 16.00 -15.30
N LYS A 383 -24.48 14.75 -14.86
CA LYS A 383 -25.28 13.58 -15.27
C LYS A 383 -25.74 12.85 -14.02
N GLU A 384 -26.82 12.11 -14.14
CA GLU A 384 -27.28 11.23 -13.05
C GLU A 384 -26.20 10.21 -12.69
N LYS A 385 -25.85 10.14 -11.41
CA LYS A 385 -24.90 9.19 -10.84
C LYS A 385 -25.60 8.08 -10.06
N CYS A 386 -26.72 8.39 -9.42
CA CYS A 386 -27.51 7.48 -8.63
C CYS A 386 -28.97 7.97 -8.56
N ALA A 387 -29.92 7.11 -8.91
CA ALA A 387 -31.33 7.35 -8.66
C ALA A 387 -31.59 7.35 -7.15
N ARG A 388 -32.59 8.14 -6.72
CA ARG A 388 -32.97 8.22 -5.31
C ARG A 388 -33.71 6.97 -4.88
N TYR A 389 -33.10 6.18 -4.01
CA TYR A 389 -33.68 4.94 -3.48
C TYR A 389 -34.37 5.12 -2.12
N TRP A 390 -34.64 6.36 -1.68
CA TRP A 390 -35.26 6.65 -0.38
C TRP A 390 -36.40 7.68 -0.50
N PRO A 391 -37.36 7.70 0.46
CA PRO A 391 -38.47 8.66 0.48
C PRO A 391 -38.00 10.12 0.50
N ARG A 392 -38.74 11.01 -0.18
CA ARG A 392 -38.48 12.46 -0.16
C ARG A 392 -38.97 13.14 1.12
N GLU A 393 -40.06 12.63 1.66
CA GLU A 393 -40.75 13.21 2.81
C GLU A 393 -40.44 12.35 4.04
N MET A 394 -40.12 13.02 5.15
CA MET A 394 -39.97 12.40 6.46
C MET A 394 -41.26 11.68 6.86
N GLU A 395 -41.14 10.57 7.58
CA GLU A 395 -42.25 9.74 8.09
C GLU A 395 -43.19 9.15 7.02
N LYS A 396 -42.90 9.35 5.73
CA LYS A 396 -43.67 8.77 4.63
C LYS A 396 -43.14 7.39 4.28
N LEU A 397 -44.06 6.43 4.29
CA LEU A 397 -43.80 5.06 3.86
C LEU A 397 -43.71 4.99 2.33
N GLN A 398 -42.61 4.48 1.79
CA GLN A 398 -42.47 4.15 0.37
C GLN A 398 -42.16 2.67 0.19
N HIS A 399 -42.81 2.02 -0.78
CA HIS A 399 -42.61 0.61 -1.07
C HIS A 399 -41.64 0.41 -2.24
N TYR A 400 -40.71 -0.52 -2.07
CA TYR A 400 -39.80 -1.04 -3.08
C TYR A 400 -39.90 -2.56 -3.08
N GLY A 401 -40.82 -3.08 -3.91
CA GLY A 401 -41.22 -4.48 -3.87
C GLY A 401 -41.75 -4.89 -2.48
N PRO A 402 -41.24 -5.98 -1.87
CA PRO A 402 -41.71 -6.47 -0.57
C PRO A 402 -41.19 -5.65 0.63
N ILE A 403 -40.31 -4.68 0.40
CA ILE A 403 -39.67 -3.88 1.46
C ILE A 403 -40.27 -2.48 1.44
N SER A 404 -40.73 -2.02 2.60
CA SER A 404 -41.12 -0.63 2.79
C SER A 404 -40.06 0.13 3.56
N VAL A 405 -39.78 1.36 3.15
CA VAL A 405 -38.74 2.22 3.70
C VAL A 405 -39.39 3.52 4.15
N THR A 406 -39.10 3.93 5.39
CA THR A 406 -39.50 5.23 5.95
C THR A 406 -38.25 6.00 6.35
N LEU A 407 -38.16 7.26 5.94
CA LEU A 407 -37.12 8.19 6.42
C LEU A 407 -37.55 8.78 7.77
N THR A 408 -36.83 8.46 8.85
CA THR A 408 -37.19 8.88 10.22
C THR A 408 -36.28 9.97 10.78
N MET A 409 -35.11 10.17 10.18
CA MET A 409 -34.19 11.25 10.54
C MET A 409 -33.38 11.66 9.32
N GLU A 410 -33.22 12.96 9.11
CA GLU A 410 -32.24 13.53 8.18
C GLU A 410 -31.50 14.68 8.86
N LYS A 411 -30.16 14.61 8.84
CA LYS A 411 -29.31 15.63 9.46
C LYS A 411 -28.08 15.89 8.61
N THR A 412 -27.81 17.16 8.32
CA THR A 412 -26.52 17.58 7.77
C THR A 412 -25.50 17.64 8.88
N MET A 413 -24.42 16.90 8.70
CA MET A 413 -23.30 16.82 9.63
C MET A 413 -22.18 17.68 9.09
N GLN A 414 -21.59 18.54 9.92
CA GLN A 414 -20.45 19.36 9.56
C GLN A 414 -19.50 19.37 10.75
N ARG A 415 -18.23 19.05 10.53
CA ARG A 415 -17.20 19.11 11.58
C ARG A 415 -16.42 20.41 11.48
N ALA A 416 -16.14 21.01 12.64
CA ALA A 416 -15.30 22.19 12.73
C ALA A 416 -13.88 21.85 12.24
N VAL A 417 -13.32 22.70 11.37
CA VAL A 417 -11.96 22.57 10.85
C VAL A 417 -11.04 23.40 11.74
N SER A 418 -9.89 22.87 12.16
CA SER A 418 -8.89 23.66 12.90
C SER A 418 -8.27 24.72 11.99
N ASP A 419 -7.74 25.79 12.57
CA ASP A 419 -7.17 26.89 11.77
C ASP A 419 -5.96 26.41 10.95
N GLU A 420 -5.16 25.47 11.46
CA GLU A 420 -4.04 24.88 10.72
C GLU A 420 -4.51 24.13 9.47
N VAL A 421 -5.61 23.37 9.59
CA VAL A 421 -6.17 22.64 8.45
C VAL A 421 -6.83 23.59 7.44
N LYS A 422 -7.41 24.71 7.91
CA LYS A 422 -7.91 25.75 7.00
C LYS A 422 -6.77 26.36 6.19
N ASP A 423 -5.66 26.71 6.83
CA ASP A 423 -4.49 27.28 6.16
C ASP A 423 -3.90 26.31 5.12
N GLU A 424 -3.74 25.02 5.48
CA GLU A 424 -3.29 23.98 4.54
C GLU A 424 -4.27 23.82 3.35
N LEU A 425 -5.58 23.89 3.60
CA LEU A 425 -6.62 23.80 2.58
C LEU A 425 -6.58 24.99 1.61
N GLU A 426 -6.47 26.21 2.12
CA GLU A 426 -6.39 27.43 1.30
C GLU A 426 -5.12 27.46 0.45
N GLN A 427 -3.99 27.03 1.01
CA GLN A 427 -2.74 26.91 0.25
C GLN A 427 -2.86 25.90 -0.90
N GLU A 428 -3.46 24.74 -0.65
CA GLU A 428 -3.64 23.72 -1.68
C GLU A 428 -4.64 24.15 -2.77
N LYS A 429 -5.72 24.84 -2.39
CA LYS A 429 -6.66 25.45 -3.34
C LYS A 429 -5.95 26.45 -4.25
N ALA A 430 -5.17 27.38 -3.68
CA ALA A 430 -4.40 28.36 -4.43
C ALA A 430 -3.41 27.70 -5.40
N ASN A 431 -2.73 26.64 -4.97
CA ASN A 431 -1.81 25.86 -5.81
C ASN A 431 -2.50 25.20 -7.00
N ARG A 432 -3.70 24.61 -6.81
CA ARG A 432 -4.46 23.98 -7.90
C ARG A 432 -5.01 25.01 -8.88
N LEU A 433 -5.48 26.16 -8.38
CA LEU A 433 -5.97 27.25 -9.20
C LEU A 433 -4.84 27.84 -10.07
N ALA A 434 -3.66 28.06 -9.48
CA ALA A 434 -2.48 28.53 -10.21
C ALA A 434 -2.03 27.59 -11.33
N LYS A 435 -2.29 26.28 -11.19
CA LYS A 435 -1.99 25.26 -12.19
C LYS A 435 -3.14 24.96 -13.16
N GLY A 436 -4.31 25.61 -13.01
CA GLY A 436 -5.49 25.38 -13.85
C GLY A 436 -6.06 23.96 -13.74
N LEU A 437 -5.79 23.25 -12.64
CA LEU A 437 -6.13 21.83 -12.50
C LEU A 437 -7.60 21.56 -12.18
N VAL A 438 -8.30 22.53 -11.58
CA VAL A 438 -9.69 22.39 -11.14
C VAL A 438 -10.41 23.75 -11.31
N PRO A 439 -11.65 23.79 -11.84
CA PRO A 439 -12.46 25.01 -11.85
C PRO A 439 -12.73 25.51 -10.43
N GLU A 440 -12.71 26.82 -10.21
CA GLU A 440 -12.94 27.44 -8.88
C GLU A 440 -14.26 26.97 -8.23
N GLN A 441 -15.29 26.73 -9.05
CA GLN A 441 -16.61 26.28 -8.61
C GLN A 441 -16.62 24.84 -8.06
N GLU A 442 -15.60 24.03 -8.36
CA GLU A 442 -15.42 22.67 -7.83
C GLU A 442 -14.57 22.65 -6.55
N LEU A 443 -14.10 23.81 -6.06
CA LEU A 443 -13.34 23.96 -4.82
C LEU A 443 -14.22 24.22 -3.57
N ASN A 444 -15.54 24.27 -3.72
CA ASN A 444 -16.53 24.49 -2.64
C ASN A 444 -16.41 23.42 -1.53
N GLY A 445 -16.45 23.70 -0.22
CA GLY A 445 -16.66 24.94 0.55
C GLY A 445 -16.17 24.75 1.99
N ASP A 446 -16.43 25.74 2.86
CA ASP A 446 -15.81 26.07 4.16
C ASP A 446 -15.92 25.05 5.32
N GLY A 447 -15.89 23.75 5.02
CA GLY A 447 -16.03 22.67 5.98
C GLY A 447 -16.91 21.59 5.39
N VAL A 448 -16.45 20.35 5.43
CA VAL A 448 -17.13 19.25 4.74
C VAL A 448 -18.39 18.83 5.47
N SER A 449 -19.43 18.67 4.66
CA SER A 449 -20.72 18.15 5.07
C SER A 449 -21.04 16.81 4.42
N TYR A 450 -21.59 15.91 5.22
CA TYR A 450 -22.32 14.74 4.76
C TYR A 450 -23.74 14.79 5.31
N THR A 451 -24.68 14.17 4.63
CA THR A 451 -26.03 13.98 5.18
C THR A 451 -26.12 12.59 5.80
N LEU A 452 -26.50 12.55 7.08
CA LEU A 452 -26.88 11.33 7.78
C LEU A 452 -28.40 11.16 7.67
N ARG A 453 -28.83 10.00 7.17
CA ARG A 453 -30.23 9.59 7.14
C ARG A 453 -30.44 8.31 7.94
N THR A 454 -31.48 8.29 8.76
CA THR A 454 -31.95 7.06 9.41
C THR A 454 -33.21 6.58 8.72
N PHE A 455 -33.19 5.32 8.31
CA PHE A 455 -34.31 4.63 7.69
C PHE A 455 -34.83 3.54 8.60
N LEU A 456 -36.15 3.45 8.70
CA LEU A 456 -36.82 2.26 9.19
C LEU A 456 -37.28 1.43 8.00
N ILE A 457 -36.69 0.24 7.82
CA ILE A 457 -37.07 -0.69 6.77
C ILE A 457 -37.90 -1.83 7.34
N ARG A 458 -38.91 -2.30 6.58
CA ARG A 458 -39.82 -3.38 6.99
C ARG A 458 -40.04 -4.36 5.86
N LYS A 459 -39.99 -5.66 6.18
CA LYS A 459 -40.41 -6.77 5.31
C LYS A 459 -41.28 -7.73 6.12
N GLY A 460 -42.55 -7.85 5.76
CA GLY A 460 -43.52 -8.59 6.57
C GLY A 460 -43.67 -7.99 7.97
N ARG A 461 -43.36 -8.76 9.02
CA ARG A 461 -43.44 -8.32 10.42
C ARG A 461 -42.13 -7.79 10.98
N GLU A 462 -41.00 -8.05 10.32
CA GLU A 462 -39.68 -7.62 10.77
C GLU A 462 -39.41 -6.16 10.40
N THR A 463 -38.75 -5.44 11.30
CA THR A 463 -38.31 -4.06 11.10
C THR A 463 -36.83 -3.92 11.46
N ARG A 464 -36.09 -3.10 10.70
CA ARG A 464 -34.66 -2.85 10.92
C ARG A 464 -34.37 -1.36 10.74
N GLU A 465 -33.51 -0.83 11.57
CA GLU A 465 -32.92 0.49 11.36
C GLU A 465 -31.71 0.36 10.42
N VAL A 466 -31.60 1.26 9.45
CA VAL A 466 -30.46 1.40 8.53
C VAL A 466 -30.06 2.87 8.46
N ARG A 467 -28.76 3.17 8.56
CA ARG A 467 -28.22 4.52 8.42
C ARG A 467 -27.49 4.69 7.09
N GLN A 468 -27.76 5.79 6.40
CA GLN A 468 -27.04 6.20 5.20
C GLN A 468 -26.25 7.46 5.49
N LEU A 469 -24.95 7.42 5.17
CA LEU A 469 -24.05 8.56 5.20
C LEU A 469 -23.71 8.94 3.76
N GLN A 470 -24.24 10.08 3.30
CA GLN A 470 -24.02 10.60 1.95
C GLN A 470 -23.02 11.75 1.97
N TYR A 471 -21.83 11.52 1.43
CA TYR A 471 -20.78 12.54 1.34
C TYR A 471 -21.07 13.48 0.16
N LEU A 472 -21.14 14.79 0.42
CA LEU A 472 -21.71 15.76 -0.52
C LEU A 472 -20.65 16.52 -1.34
N THR A 473 -19.39 16.53 -0.89
CA THR A 473 -18.35 17.44 -1.40
C THR A 473 -17.25 16.72 -2.18
N TRP A 474 -17.52 15.51 -2.68
CA TRP A 474 -16.54 14.84 -3.55
C TRP A 474 -16.59 15.47 -4.94
N PRO A 475 -15.47 15.96 -5.50
CA PRO A 475 -15.48 16.66 -6.78
C PRO A 475 -15.88 15.75 -7.96
N ASP A 476 -16.52 16.32 -8.98
CA ASP A 476 -16.90 15.62 -10.20
C ASP A 476 -15.69 14.93 -10.87
N HIS A 477 -14.54 15.60 -10.83
CA HIS A 477 -13.26 15.12 -11.36
C HIS A 477 -12.21 14.94 -10.25
N GLY A 478 -11.53 13.79 -10.27
CA GLY A 478 -10.43 13.48 -9.38
C GLY A 478 -10.83 13.19 -7.94
N CYS A 479 -10.07 13.77 -7.00
CA CYS A 479 -10.17 13.52 -5.57
C CYS A 479 -10.27 14.85 -4.79
N PRO A 480 -10.85 14.81 -3.57
CA PRO A 480 -10.86 15.96 -2.67
C PRO A 480 -9.48 16.59 -2.53
N VAL A 481 -9.46 17.91 -2.42
CA VAL A 481 -8.22 18.70 -2.34
C VAL A 481 -7.43 18.33 -1.08
N HIS A 482 -8.14 18.12 0.03
CA HIS A 482 -7.57 17.84 1.33
C HIS A 482 -8.27 16.60 1.96
N PRO A 483 -7.53 15.70 2.62
CA PRO A 483 -8.09 14.43 3.11
C PRO A 483 -8.90 14.54 4.41
N TYR A 484 -8.72 15.62 5.19
CA TYR A 484 -9.35 15.84 6.50
C TYR A 484 -10.84 15.45 6.54
N ALA A 485 -11.56 15.92 5.54
CA ALA A 485 -12.97 15.70 5.37
C ALA A 485 -13.38 14.23 5.21
N VAL A 486 -12.65 13.51 4.36
CA VAL A 486 -12.89 12.09 4.10
C VAL A 486 -12.53 11.26 5.33
N ILE A 487 -11.45 11.59 6.02
CA ILE A 487 -11.05 10.91 7.26
C ILE A 487 -12.12 11.09 8.34
N ASN A 488 -12.58 12.32 8.57
CA ASN A 488 -13.65 12.61 9.52
C ASN A 488 -14.96 11.88 9.19
N PHE A 489 -15.28 11.80 7.89
CA PHE A 489 -16.43 11.05 7.40
C PHE A 489 -16.30 9.56 7.71
N LEU A 490 -15.12 8.96 7.46
CA LEU A 490 -14.84 7.56 7.81
C LEU A 490 -14.92 7.32 9.33
N GLU A 491 -14.39 8.24 10.16
CA GLU A 491 -14.53 8.13 11.61
C GLU A 491 -16.00 8.12 12.07
N ASP A 492 -16.90 8.81 11.37
CA ASP A 492 -18.34 8.77 11.69
C ASP A 492 -19.03 7.52 11.13
N VAL A 493 -18.61 7.03 9.95
CA VAL A 493 -19.01 5.69 9.44
C VAL A 493 -18.67 4.61 10.47
N ASP A 494 -17.49 4.70 11.10
CA ASP A 494 -17.01 3.73 12.08
C ASP A 494 -17.84 3.74 13.36
N LYS A 495 -18.20 4.93 13.85
CA LYS A 495 -19.11 5.07 14.99
C LYS A 495 -20.47 4.45 14.72
N ASP A 496 -21.03 4.66 13.52
CA ASP A 496 -22.31 4.06 13.14
C ASP A 496 -22.20 2.54 12.98
N TYR A 497 -21.10 2.04 12.41
CA TYR A 497 -20.83 0.60 12.34
C TYR A 497 -20.75 -0.02 13.74
N GLU A 498 -19.94 0.55 14.63
CA GLU A 498 -19.80 0.06 16.01
C GLU A 498 -21.11 0.13 16.80
N TYR A 499 -21.94 1.15 16.57
CA TYR A 499 -23.23 1.30 17.23
C TYR A 499 -24.15 0.11 16.95
N PHE A 500 -24.22 -0.32 15.69
CA PHE A 500 -25.02 -1.46 15.29
C PHE A 500 -24.35 -2.79 15.64
N ASP A 501 -23.02 -2.89 15.59
CA ASP A 501 -22.29 -4.10 15.97
C ASP A 501 -22.47 -4.43 17.47
N LYS A 502 -22.41 -3.41 18.34
CA LYS A 502 -22.68 -3.55 19.78
C LYS A 502 -24.12 -4.01 20.07
N GLN A 503 -25.10 -3.58 19.28
CA GLN A 503 -26.48 -4.08 19.40
C GLN A 503 -26.62 -5.51 18.87
N ALA A 504 -25.94 -5.83 17.78
CA ALA A 504 -25.95 -7.14 17.18
C ALA A 504 -25.34 -8.19 18.13
N ALA A 505 -24.29 -7.84 18.88
CA ALA A 505 -23.69 -8.70 19.91
C ALA A 505 -24.67 -9.09 21.03
N ALA A 506 -25.69 -8.28 21.29
CA ALA A 506 -26.79 -8.61 22.21
C ALA A 506 -27.89 -9.48 21.56
N SER A 507 -27.77 -9.79 20.27
CA SER A 507 -28.71 -10.60 19.48
C SER A 507 -28.00 -11.82 18.87
N ALA A 508 -28.77 -12.81 18.40
CA ALA A 508 -28.19 -14.01 17.78
C ALA A 508 -27.62 -13.80 16.36
N HIS A 509 -27.69 -12.58 15.82
CA HIS A 509 -27.33 -12.29 14.42
C HIS A 509 -26.36 -11.11 14.32
N PRO A 510 -25.11 -11.33 13.88
CA PRO A 510 -24.17 -10.23 13.66
C PRO A 510 -24.67 -9.28 12.57
N GLN A 511 -24.22 -8.02 12.65
CA GLN A 511 -24.49 -7.03 11.62
C GLN A 511 -23.89 -7.48 10.27
N GLY A 512 -24.58 -7.12 9.20
CA GLY A 512 -24.12 -7.32 7.82
C GLY A 512 -23.02 -6.37 7.35
N PRO A 513 -22.50 -6.58 6.13
CA PRO A 513 -21.49 -5.73 5.53
C PRO A 513 -21.96 -4.29 5.33
N ILE A 514 -21.02 -3.34 5.38
CA ILE A 514 -21.24 -1.95 4.99
C ILE A 514 -21.44 -1.88 3.47
N VAL A 515 -22.54 -1.28 3.02
CA VAL A 515 -22.79 -1.08 1.59
C VAL A 515 -22.16 0.23 1.16
N VAL A 516 -21.20 0.21 0.25
CA VAL A 516 -20.51 1.40 -0.26
C VAL A 516 -20.78 1.54 -1.76
N HIS A 517 -21.30 2.69 -2.18
CA HIS A 517 -21.63 2.92 -3.60
C HIS A 517 -21.37 4.34 -4.06
N CYS A 518 -21.07 4.50 -5.35
CA CYS A 518 -20.92 5.81 -5.96
C CYS A 518 -21.72 5.86 -7.27
N SER A 519 -21.05 6.08 -8.41
CA SER A 519 -21.69 5.91 -9.73
C SER A 519 -21.43 4.51 -10.29
N ALA A 520 -20.18 4.19 -10.64
CA ALA A 520 -19.82 2.87 -11.16
C ALA A 520 -19.50 1.84 -10.07
N GLY A 521 -19.37 2.26 -8.80
CA GLY A 521 -19.02 1.37 -7.69
C GLY A 521 -17.54 0.95 -7.63
N ILE A 522 -16.65 1.65 -8.33
CA ILE A 522 -15.21 1.30 -8.42
C ILE A 522 -14.27 2.40 -7.91
N GLY A 523 -14.38 3.63 -8.40
CA GLY A 523 -13.43 4.71 -8.13
C GLY A 523 -13.52 5.23 -6.70
N ARG A 524 -14.48 6.12 -6.42
CA ARG A 524 -14.69 6.68 -5.07
C ARG A 524 -14.97 5.60 -4.03
N THR A 525 -15.75 4.57 -4.42
CA THR A 525 -16.02 3.39 -3.61
C THR A 525 -14.74 2.67 -3.21
N GLY A 526 -13.88 2.32 -4.17
CA GLY A 526 -12.60 1.67 -3.88
C GLY A 526 -11.67 2.53 -3.02
N THR A 527 -11.66 3.86 -3.23
CA THR A 527 -10.83 4.77 -2.43
C THR A 527 -11.28 4.80 -0.98
N ILE A 528 -12.59 4.88 -0.74
CA ILE A 528 -13.19 4.82 0.60
C ILE A 528 -12.88 3.48 1.28
N LEU A 529 -13.08 2.37 0.57
CA LEU A 529 -12.84 1.03 1.10
C LEU A 529 -11.36 0.80 1.49
N VAL A 530 -10.43 1.14 0.59
CA VAL A 530 -9.00 0.97 0.84
C VAL A 530 -8.53 1.88 1.98
N LEU A 531 -8.96 3.15 1.98
CA LEU A 531 -8.59 4.07 3.04
C LEU A 531 -9.12 3.62 4.40
N ASP A 532 -10.39 3.21 4.48
CA ASP A 532 -11.00 2.69 5.71
C ASP A 532 -10.26 1.46 6.25
N ALA A 533 -9.92 0.51 5.37
CA ALA A 533 -9.22 -0.70 5.77
C ALA A 533 -7.81 -0.41 6.28
N LEU A 534 -7.07 0.49 5.61
CA LEU A 534 -5.72 0.87 6.01
C LEU A 534 -5.71 1.68 7.31
N LEU A 535 -6.65 2.60 7.49
CA LEU A 535 -6.80 3.35 8.76
C LEU A 535 -7.12 2.40 9.92
N SER A 536 -8.11 1.50 9.74
CA SER A 536 -8.45 0.47 10.72
C SER A 536 -7.25 -0.41 11.09
N GLN A 537 -6.44 -0.77 10.09
CA GLN A 537 -5.24 -1.58 10.29
C GLN A 537 -4.18 -0.82 11.10
N ILE A 538 -3.94 0.45 10.80
CA ILE A 538 -2.99 1.31 11.53
C ILE A 538 -3.44 1.48 12.98
N GLU A 539 -4.72 1.76 13.22
CA GLU A 539 -5.26 1.93 14.57
C GLU A 539 -5.09 0.68 15.43
N LYS A 540 -5.36 -0.50 14.85
CA LYS A 540 -5.29 -1.77 15.58
C LYS A 540 -3.87 -2.28 15.78
N MET A 541 -3.01 -2.13 14.77
CA MET A 541 -1.64 -2.69 14.79
C MET A 541 -0.60 -1.70 15.35
N GLY A 542 -0.91 -0.41 15.33
CA GLY A 542 -0.02 0.66 15.80
C GLY A 542 1.01 1.11 14.75
N PRO A 543 2.04 1.85 15.17
CA PRO A 543 2.95 2.57 14.27
C PRO A 543 3.84 1.66 13.40
N LEU A 544 4.11 0.42 13.85
CA LEU A 544 4.90 -0.55 13.08
C LEU A 544 4.03 -1.38 12.11
N CYS A 545 2.79 -0.93 11.89
CA CYS A 545 1.90 -1.57 10.96
C CYS A 545 2.48 -1.48 9.53
N PRO A 546 2.61 -2.61 8.82
CA PRO A 546 2.91 -2.56 7.40
C PRO A 546 1.75 -1.95 6.61
N VAL A 547 2.06 -1.02 5.72
CA VAL A 547 1.13 -0.35 4.81
C VAL A 547 1.57 -0.63 3.37
N ASP A 548 0.63 -1.10 2.54
CA ASP A 548 0.83 -1.32 1.12
C ASP A 548 -0.41 -0.84 0.36
N VAL A 549 -0.25 0.15 -0.51
CA VAL A 549 -1.35 0.77 -1.24
C VAL A 549 -1.52 0.07 -2.58
N TYR A 550 -2.73 -0.40 -2.86
CA TYR A 550 -3.07 -1.14 -4.07
C TYR A 550 -3.50 -0.21 -5.22
N LYS A 551 -3.43 -0.75 -6.44
CA LYS A 551 -3.72 -0.05 -7.69
C LYS A 551 -5.14 0.52 -7.73
N MET A 552 -5.24 1.79 -8.11
CA MET A 552 -6.49 2.53 -8.40
C MET A 552 -6.30 3.37 -9.68
N THR A 553 -6.95 4.54 -9.80
CA THR A 553 -6.43 5.60 -10.69
C THR A 553 -5.25 6.31 -10.02
N GLU A 554 -4.35 6.93 -10.78
CA GLU A 554 -3.17 7.60 -10.22
C GLU A 554 -3.55 8.70 -9.20
N GLN A 555 -4.56 9.51 -9.52
CA GLN A 555 -5.05 10.56 -8.61
C GLN A 555 -5.62 10.00 -7.30
N GLN A 556 -6.33 8.87 -7.36
CA GLN A 556 -6.87 8.18 -6.18
C GLN A 556 -5.76 7.53 -5.35
N TYR A 557 -4.79 6.92 -6.03
CA TYR A 557 -3.61 6.34 -5.42
C TYR A 557 -2.81 7.39 -4.64
N GLN A 558 -2.54 8.55 -5.27
CA GLN A 558 -1.92 9.70 -4.61
C GLN A 558 -2.75 10.21 -3.42
N PHE A 559 -4.08 10.27 -3.57
CA PHE A 559 -4.96 10.73 -2.50
C PHE A 559 -4.92 9.81 -1.27
N ILE A 560 -4.81 8.48 -1.46
CA ILE A 560 -4.67 7.53 -0.34
C ILE A 560 -3.37 7.79 0.43
N TYR A 561 -2.23 7.95 -0.25
CA TYR A 561 -0.98 8.32 0.42
C TYR A 561 -1.10 9.63 1.19
N LYS A 562 -1.67 10.67 0.56
CA LYS A 562 -1.90 11.98 1.19
C LYS A 562 -2.78 11.85 2.44
N ALA A 563 -3.85 11.05 2.37
CA ALA A 563 -4.77 10.84 3.48
C ALA A 563 -4.12 10.10 4.66
N LEU A 564 -3.39 9.02 4.38
CA LEU A 564 -2.70 8.26 5.43
C LEU A 564 -1.59 9.09 6.09
N ALA A 565 -0.79 9.81 5.29
CA ALA A 565 0.25 10.70 5.82
C ALA A 565 -0.35 11.82 6.70
N PHE A 566 -1.46 12.42 6.27
CA PHE A 566 -2.18 13.42 7.07
C PHE A 566 -2.73 12.82 8.37
N TYR A 567 -3.36 11.64 8.30
CA TYR A 567 -3.88 10.93 9.48
C TYR A 567 -2.76 10.64 10.50
N LEU A 568 -1.62 10.13 10.04
CA LEU A 568 -0.48 9.83 10.90
C LEU A 568 0.15 11.09 11.50
N LYS A 569 0.32 12.15 10.70
CA LYS A 569 0.83 13.44 11.17
C LYS A 569 -0.06 14.02 12.29
N THR A 570 -1.38 13.91 12.16
CA THR A 570 -2.35 14.44 13.13
C THR A 570 -2.48 13.59 14.40
N LYS A 571 -2.31 12.27 14.30
CA LYS A 571 -2.35 11.36 15.46
C LYS A 571 -1.01 11.24 16.19
N ASN A 572 0.12 11.52 15.53
CA ASN A 572 1.44 11.39 16.13
C ASN A 572 1.71 12.52 17.13
N LYS A 573 2.01 12.15 18.37
CA LYS A 573 2.30 13.09 19.47
C LYS A 573 3.79 13.40 19.64
N LEU A 574 4.65 12.71 18.90
CA LEU A 574 6.09 12.85 19.01
C LEU A 574 6.62 14.02 18.15
N PRO A 575 7.79 14.59 18.49
CA PRO A 575 8.43 15.60 17.66
C PRO A 575 8.59 15.13 16.22
N VAL A 576 8.30 16.00 15.25
CA VAL A 576 8.48 15.67 13.83
C VAL A 576 9.97 15.64 13.53
N LYS A 577 10.54 14.43 13.50
CA LYS A 577 11.87 14.18 12.93
C LYS A 577 11.68 13.58 11.54
N SER A 578 12.05 14.35 10.53
CA SER A 578 12.00 13.96 9.12
C SER A 578 13.39 13.50 8.68
N PHE A 579 13.49 12.27 8.17
CA PHE A 579 14.72 11.80 7.53
C PHE A 579 15.03 12.57 6.26
N VAL A 580 13.99 13.11 5.65
CA VAL A 580 13.98 13.77 4.35
C VAL A 580 14.65 15.15 4.41
N ASP A 581 14.53 15.86 5.54
CA ASP A 581 15.13 17.18 5.75
C ASP A 581 16.65 17.09 5.99
N ALA A 582 17.11 15.98 6.58
CA ALA A 582 18.50 15.77 6.95
C ALA A 582 19.37 15.22 5.80
N ASP A 583 18.82 14.38 4.92
CA ASP A 583 19.58 13.68 3.89
C ASP A 583 18.74 13.44 2.62
N ALA A 584 18.29 14.53 1.99
CA ALA A 584 17.45 14.47 0.79
C ALA A 584 18.09 13.66 -0.36
N GLU A 585 19.42 13.67 -0.48
CA GLU A 585 20.14 12.95 -1.53
C GLU A 585 19.95 11.43 -1.42
N ALA A 586 19.81 10.89 -0.19
CA ALA A 586 19.65 9.47 0.05
C ALA A 586 18.36 8.86 -0.50
N PHE A 587 17.33 9.68 -0.65
CA PHE A 587 16.02 9.25 -1.09
C PHE A 587 15.69 9.68 -2.53
N ASP A 588 16.61 10.43 -3.15
CA ASP A 588 16.49 10.96 -4.49
C ASP A 588 17.11 10.03 -5.56
N TYR A 589 17.75 8.91 -5.21
CA TYR A 589 18.25 7.92 -6.18
C TYR A 589 17.08 7.09 -6.76
N PRO A 590 16.83 7.11 -8.09
CA PRO A 590 17.80 7.14 -9.19
C PRO A 590 17.70 8.43 -10.05
N ARG A 591 17.43 9.60 -9.45
CA ARG A 591 17.34 10.89 -10.18
C ARG A 591 18.66 11.34 -10.82
N ARG A 592 19.77 10.66 -10.52
CA ARG A 592 21.07 10.87 -11.19
C ARG A 592 21.15 9.97 -12.42
N VAL A 593 20.47 10.35 -13.49
CA VAL A 593 20.81 9.87 -14.84
C VAL A 593 22.32 10.08 -15.00
N ARG A 594 23.07 9.00 -15.33
CA ARG A 594 24.49 9.11 -15.67
C ARG A 594 24.65 10.28 -16.63
N ALA A 595 25.46 11.28 -16.28
CA ALA A 595 26.02 12.17 -17.30
C ALA A 595 26.62 11.26 -18.39
N PRO A 596 26.44 11.56 -19.68
CA PRO A 596 26.98 10.73 -20.74
C PRO A 596 28.47 10.54 -20.45
N GLY A 597 28.86 9.30 -20.15
CA GLY A 597 30.23 9.00 -19.75
C GLY A 597 31.22 9.45 -20.82
N PRO A 598 32.49 9.70 -20.46
CA PRO A 598 33.51 9.98 -21.46
C PRO A 598 33.52 8.83 -22.45
N SER A 599 33.46 9.17 -23.74
CA SER A 599 33.49 8.25 -24.87
C SER A 599 34.47 7.09 -24.62
N ARG A 600 34.00 5.85 -24.83
CA ARG A 600 34.84 4.64 -24.91
C ARG A 600 36.15 4.98 -25.62
N PRO A 601 37.32 4.57 -25.11
CA PRO A 601 38.57 4.77 -25.82
C PRO A 601 38.45 4.06 -27.17
N SER A 602 38.49 4.83 -28.24
CA SER A 602 38.49 4.32 -29.61
C SER A 602 39.66 3.36 -29.74
N SER A 603 39.37 2.16 -30.22
CA SER A 603 40.36 1.17 -30.67
C SER A 603 41.54 1.85 -31.35
N ALA A 604 42.74 1.63 -30.83
CA ALA A 604 43.98 2.06 -31.44
C ALA A 604 44.09 1.43 -32.85
N ARG A 605 43.71 2.20 -33.87
CA ARG A 605 44.08 1.93 -35.25
C ARG A 605 45.45 2.57 -35.46
N GLN A 606 46.46 1.72 -35.62
CA GLN A 606 47.77 2.10 -36.13
C GLN A 606 47.59 2.95 -37.39
N VAL A 607 48.15 4.16 -37.40
CA VAL A 607 48.41 4.89 -38.64
C VAL A 607 49.83 5.41 -38.61
N THR A 608 50.59 4.86 -39.55
CA THR A 608 51.90 5.29 -40.03
C THR A 608 51.92 6.77 -40.38
N SER A 609 53.03 7.42 -40.03
CA SER A 609 53.31 8.82 -40.32
C SER A 609 53.42 9.12 -41.82
N ARG A 610 52.79 10.23 -42.26
CA ARG A 610 53.38 11.28 -43.13
C ARG A 610 52.35 12.40 -43.40
N PRO A 611 52.78 13.63 -43.78
CA PRO A 611 52.25 14.84 -43.16
C PRO A 611 51.55 15.82 -44.11
N SER A 612 51.01 16.86 -43.46
CA SER A 612 50.97 18.27 -43.86
C SER A 612 49.82 18.85 -44.68
N SER A 613 49.62 20.14 -44.36
CA SER A 613 48.94 21.22 -45.09
C SER A 613 47.42 21.25 -44.92
N SER A 614 46.82 22.12 -44.12
CA SER A 614 46.88 23.59 -43.98
C SER A 614 45.60 24.20 -44.51
N ALA A 615 45.08 25.17 -43.75
CA ALA A 615 44.20 26.25 -44.18
C ALA A 615 42.77 25.80 -44.58
N SER A 616 41.72 26.54 -44.27
CA SER A 616 41.52 27.77 -43.52
C SER A 616 40.03 28.07 -43.63
N THR A 617 39.45 28.69 -42.60
CA THR A 617 38.48 29.82 -42.70
C THR A 617 37.19 29.59 -43.51
N ARG A 618 36.01 30.08 -43.16
CA ARG A 618 35.52 31.04 -42.17
C ARG A 618 34.00 31.11 -42.49
N THR A 619 33.19 31.37 -41.46
CA THR A 619 32.04 32.32 -41.43
C THR A 619 30.99 32.28 -42.55
N SER A 620 29.71 32.57 -42.36
CA SER A 620 28.79 32.80 -41.24
C SER A 620 27.52 33.34 -41.92
N HIS A 621 26.39 33.30 -41.21
CA HIS A 621 25.15 34.05 -41.49
C HIS A 621 24.33 33.53 -42.70
N SER A 622 22.99 33.52 -42.72
CA SER A 622 21.95 34.01 -41.82
C SER A 622 20.60 33.46 -42.34
N ARG A 623 19.66 33.24 -41.40
CA ARG A 623 18.18 33.14 -41.49
C ARG A 623 17.51 34.20 -42.43
N PRO A 624 16.16 34.26 -42.65
CA PRO A 624 15.01 33.38 -42.27
C PRO A 624 13.83 33.31 -43.32
N ARG A 625 12.67 32.76 -42.89
CA ARG A 625 11.24 32.95 -43.35
C ARG A 625 10.77 32.03 -44.52
N THR A 626 9.55 31.53 -44.66
CA THR A 626 8.19 31.66 -44.02
C THR A 626 7.29 30.56 -44.61
N CYS A 627 6.25 30.09 -43.88
CA CYS A 627 5.14 29.27 -44.43
C CYS A 627 4.20 30.10 -45.35
N PRO A 628 3.32 29.48 -46.17
CA PRO A 628 1.96 29.14 -45.70
C PRO A 628 1.30 27.86 -46.30
N GLN A 629 0.16 27.47 -45.71
CA GLN A 629 -0.76 26.37 -46.07
C GLN A 629 -1.50 26.58 -47.41
N VAL A 630 -1.97 25.50 -48.06
CA VAL A 630 -3.33 25.33 -48.68
C VAL A 630 -3.66 23.81 -48.75
N ASP A 631 -4.95 23.52 -48.73
CA ASP A 631 -5.73 22.33 -48.37
C ASP A 631 -6.10 21.40 -49.59
N PRO A 632 -7.00 20.39 -49.48
CA PRO A 632 -6.83 19.03 -50.04
C PRO A 632 -7.71 18.72 -51.28
N ILE A 633 -7.75 17.44 -51.72
CA ILE A 633 -8.95 16.64 -52.10
C ILE A 633 -8.65 15.48 -53.10
N LEU A 634 -9.41 14.37 -52.92
CA LEU A 634 -9.98 13.38 -53.88
C LEU A 634 -9.40 11.96 -54.08
N GLU A 635 -10.40 11.10 -54.24
CA GLU A 635 -10.57 9.64 -54.24
C GLU A 635 -10.07 8.90 -55.50
N ARG A 636 -9.97 7.56 -55.41
CA ARG A 636 -10.79 6.62 -56.22
C ARG A 636 -10.50 5.14 -55.93
N ASP A 637 -11.60 4.37 -55.81
CA ASP A 637 -11.92 3.03 -56.35
C ASP A 637 -10.78 2.00 -56.55
N GLY A 638 -10.84 0.74 -56.14
CA GLY A 638 -11.96 -0.19 -56.00
C GLY A 638 -11.61 -1.45 -56.81
N LEU A 639 -11.71 -2.68 -56.24
CA LEU A 639 -12.08 -3.93 -56.93
C LEU A 639 -11.94 -5.20 -56.05
N SER A 640 -13.10 -5.79 -55.79
CA SER A 640 -13.45 -7.22 -55.66
C SER A 640 -12.42 -8.29 -56.07
N THR A 641 -12.28 -9.36 -55.26
CA THR A 641 -12.58 -10.74 -55.71
C THR A 641 -12.63 -11.75 -54.55
N SER A 642 -13.62 -12.64 -54.62
CA SER A 642 -13.90 -13.76 -53.72
C SER A 642 -12.92 -14.94 -53.89
N LEU A 643 -12.75 -15.79 -52.87
CA LEU A 643 -12.81 -17.26 -53.04
C LEU A 643 -12.90 -18.04 -51.72
N LYS A 644 -13.35 -19.28 -51.86
CA LYS A 644 -14.12 -20.10 -50.92
C LYS A 644 -13.30 -20.92 -49.92
N ALA A 645 -14.02 -21.27 -48.85
CA ALA A 645 -13.85 -22.36 -47.89
C ALA A 645 -13.15 -23.65 -48.39
N LYS A 646 -12.42 -24.28 -47.46
CA LYS A 646 -12.28 -25.74 -47.37
C LYS A 646 -12.24 -26.22 -45.92
N THR A 647 -13.25 -27.01 -45.59
CA THR A 647 -13.38 -27.92 -44.46
C THR A 647 -12.46 -29.14 -44.65
N LEU A 648 -11.88 -29.69 -43.58
CA LEU A 648 -11.56 -31.11 -43.52
C LEU A 648 -11.53 -31.61 -42.07
N LYS A 649 -12.35 -32.64 -41.83
CA LYS A 649 -12.46 -33.47 -40.65
C LYS A 649 -11.25 -34.40 -40.54
N LYS A 650 -10.79 -34.67 -39.31
CA LYS A 650 -10.98 -35.98 -38.65
C LYS A 650 -10.90 -35.82 -37.14
#